data_AF-A0A7S2UWS2-F1
#
_entry.id   AF-A0A7S2UWS2-F1
#
_cell.length_a   1.000
_cell.length_b   1.000
_cell.length_c   1.000
_cell.angle_alpha   90.00
_cell.angle_beta   90.00
_cell.angle_gamma   90.00
#
_symmetry.space_group_name_H-M   'P 1'
#
loop_
_entity.id
_entity.type
_entity.pdbx_description
1 polymer ?
#
loop_
_entity_poly.entity_id
_entity_poly.type
_entity_poly.pdbx_seq_one_letter_code
_entity_poly.pdbx_strand_id
1 'polypeptide(L)'
;NVPVRSTTTHKPFRGAWSLWNEQEHLDIEMESPDKKAPVSSNSTAPDGEGDLSKLKKISSVGKAPKEDVMELKNHAWGGVADGASQTDFMYKDECIVVDEDDVVTGHDTKWNCHRFVPGQPRGVLHRAFSVFLFNSKGQLLLQQRAKDKITFPGVWTNTCCSHPLYGQEPSELDTPEEIKAGSCMGAKRAAVRKLLHELGIDPAQVPLNKFKFLTRLHYYASDAVTHGPNTVWGEHEIDYILFIQAEVDLKPNPEEVEDVKYVTMAELDQMLADPDLLWSPWFRIIKERWLVGWWKSLKATLTTDKAVDVQGIHRFDPPPQHRCCAGVSGILEDGSGNSEKDVKQGAYGKVPIHPVRLAGSVGEFSAALQLKLFGGMQKNLKVANEDVEFCQDMLNKVSRSFAAVILQLPEEMCLDILVFYLVLRGLDTVEDDMTAFKDPKEKEALLVNFHKQALLDTNWRMDGVGEGDEAVLLQRFPHVSKTFASLPAQSREVIADITRRMGAGMAEFVGKDLGQGTTTTVEYNRYCHFVAGMIGEGLSRLFSATGKESESLALQVELANSMGLFLQKTNIIRDYLEDYVDGRAFWPQEVWKKYSKTGQLGEFALPHFRQNALNCLNHLVLDALDHVEDCLKYLSLLRNPEVFRFCAIPQIMAIATMAEVYNNEKVFTGVVKIRKGLAAQLILDSSSIEGVHKWFYAFAQVIKAKVSEQDANAKKTVESCERIMDLTADKAKTHGVTGNKMMLVGLLVLPALGYVVSTLQKNSWNPEPLMTGEMALCGIFLSYMVASVFL
;
A
#
# COMPACT_ATOMS: atom_id res chain seq x y z
N ASN A 1 17.80 -20.98 25.59
CA ASN A 1 18.87 -20.23 24.90
C ASN A 1 18.77 -20.31 23.37
N VAL A 2 17.64 -19.89 22.80
CA VAL A 2 17.53 -19.44 21.40
C VAL A 2 16.45 -18.34 21.40
N PRO A 3 16.73 -17.09 21.01
CA PRO A 3 15.70 -16.08 20.85
C PRO A 3 15.07 -16.17 19.46
N VAL A 4 13.74 -16.17 19.43
CA VAL A 4 12.91 -16.15 18.22
C VAL A 4 12.78 -14.69 17.76
N ARG A 5 13.22 -14.41 16.52
CA ARG A 5 13.05 -13.12 15.84
C ARG A 5 11.60 -12.95 15.39
N SER A 6 10.99 -11.81 15.73
CA SER A 6 9.73 -11.33 15.17
C SER A 6 10.00 -10.50 13.92
N THR A 7 9.29 -10.76 12.83
CA THR A 7 9.29 -9.94 11.62
C THR A 7 7.84 -9.70 11.20
N THR A 8 7.36 -8.47 11.41
CA THR A 8 6.14 -7.91 10.83
C THR A 8 6.57 -6.65 10.10
N THR A 9 5.99 -6.36 8.92
CA THR A 9 6.51 -5.35 7.99
C THR A 9 5.61 -4.11 7.80
N HIS A 10 5.87 -3.00 8.48
CA HIS A 10 5.48 -1.61 8.29
C HIS A 10 6.54 -0.73 7.58
N LYS A 11 6.11 -0.04 6.51
CA LYS A 11 6.99 0.85 5.73
C LYS A 11 7.22 2.21 6.41
N PRO A 12 8.43 2.80 6.24
CA PRO A 12 8.81 4.11 6.77
C PRO A 12 8.29 5.29 5.93
N PHE A 13 8.37 6.49 6.50
CA PHE A 13 8.05 7.80 5.91
C PHE A 13 9.15 8.28 4.97
N ARG A 14 8.82 9.41 4.36
CA ARG A 14 9.40 9.90 3.13
C ARG A 14 9.51 11.41 3.26
N GLY A 15 10.54 11.88 3.95
CA GLY A 15 10.99 13.27 3.89
C GLY A 15 11.24 13.75 2.44
N ALA A 16 11.65 15.02 2.27
CA ALA A 16 11.81 15.69 0.95
C ALA A 16 12.64 14.89 -0.07
N TRP A 17 13.46 13.97 0.42
CA TRP A 17 14.29 13.03 -0.32
C TRP A 17 13.53 11.98 -1.15
N SER A 18 12.23 11.78 -0.91
CA SER A 18 11.49 10.64 -1.48
C SER A 18 10.95 10.83 -2.90
N LEU A 19 10.95 12.05 -3.45
CA LEU A 19 10.57 12.34 -4.85
C LEU A 19 11.38 11.53 -5.87
N TRP A 20 12.50 10.97 -5.44
CA TRP A 20 13.47 10.30 -6.29
C TRP A 20 13.38 8.78 -6.28
N ASN A 21 12.89 8.10 -5.24
CA ASN A 21 13.23 6.69 -4.96
C ASN A 21 12.72 5.59 -5.94
N GLU A 22 12.34 5.93 -7.19
CA GLU A 22 11.17 5.32 -7.84
C GLU A 22 11.25 4.97 -9.33
N GLN A 23 12.40 5.06 -9.99
CA GLN A 23 12.47 4.77 -11.42
C GLN A 23 13.55 3.77 -11.78
N GLU A 24 13.18 2.48 -11.82
CA GLU A 24 14.08 1.44 -12.34
C GLU A 24 13.41 0.52 -13.36
N HIS A 25 14.18 0.27 -14.45
CA HIS A 25 14.07 -0.72 -15.52
C HIS A 25 12.98 -0.57 -16.60
N LEU A 26 13.45 -0.56 -17.85
CA LEU A 26 12.73 -0.50 -19.13
C LEU A 26 12.76 -1.92 -19.73
N ASP A 27 11.77 -2.73 -19.39
CA ASP A 27 11.51 -4.00 -20.06
C ASP A 27 10.14 -3.88 -20.75
N ILE A 28 10.14 -3.99 -22.08
CA ILE A 28 8.94 -3.93 -22.92
C ILE A 28 8.79 -5.32 -23.54
N GLU A 29 7.84 -6.10 -23.05
CA GLU A 29 7.31 -7.27 -23.77
C GLU A 29 5.98 -6.90 -24.42
N MET A 30 5.85 -7.24 -25.70
CA MET A 30 4.66 -7.00 -26.52
C MET A 30 3.88 -8.30 -26.67
N GLU A 31 2.61 -8.32 -26.25
CA GLU A 31 1.67 -9.37 -26.66
C GLU A 31 0.42 -8.80 -27.34
N SER A 32 0.03 -9.49 -28.42
CA SER A 32 -1.07 -9.16 -29.33
C SER A 32 -2.39 -9.83 -28.94
N PRO A 33 -3.55 -9.23 -29.27
CA PRO A 33 -4.86 -9.68 -28.82
C PRO A 33 -5.58 -10.56 -29.86
N ASP A 34 -6.38 -11.54 -29.42
CA ASP A 34 -7.54 -11.96 -30.21
C ASP A 34 -8.60 -12.77 -29.41
N LYS A 35 -9.83 -12.22 -29.42
CA LYS A 35 -11.15 -12.89 -29.63
C LYS A 35 -11.67 -13.87 -28.55
N LYS A 36 -12.97 -14.00 -28.26
CA LYS A 36 -14.26 -13.50 -28.79
C LYS A 36 -15.37 -13.86 -27.77
N ALA A 37 -16.39 -13.01 -27.64
CA ALA A 37 -17.70 -13.36 -27.04
C ALA A 37 -18.48 -14.35 -27.94
N PRO A 38 -19.49 -15.08 -27.41
CA PRO A 38 -20.90 -14.65 -27.59
C PRO A 38 -21.87 -15.06 -26.43
N VAL A 39 -22.83 -14.22 -26.04
CA VAL A 39 -24.26 -14.10 -26.45
C VAL A 39 -25.27 -14.84 -25.54
N SER A 40 -26.30 -14.06 -25.22
CA SER A 40 -27.54 -14.19 -24.43
C SER A 40 -28.43 -15.43 -24.53
N SER A 41 -29.27 -15.64 -23.51
CA SER A 41 -30.75 -15.60 -23.66
C SER A 41 -31.53 -15.50 -22.34
N ASN A 42 -32.64 -14.75 -22.40
CA ASN A 42 -33.64 -14.37 -21.39
C ASN A 42 -34.39 -15.54 -20.70
N SER A 43 -34.98 -15.31 -19.52
CA SER A 43 -36.44 -15.06 -19.36
C SER A 43 -36.97 -15.09 -17.90
N THR A 44 -37.66 -13.99 -17.53
CA THR A 44 -38.96 -13.87 -16.82
C THR A 44 -39.18 -14.39 -15.38
N ALA A 45 -39.54 -13.44 -14.51
CA ALA A 45 -40.21 -13.55 -13.19
C ALA A 45 -41.71 -14.00 -13.32
N PRO A 46 -42.52 -14.19 -12.24
CA PRO A 46 -42.95 -13.09 -11.34
C PRO A 46 -43.32 -13.41 -9.86
N ASP A 47 -43.34 -12.33 -9.07
CA ASP A 47 -44.31 -11.87 -8.04
C ASP A 47 -44.78 -12.73 -6.85
N GLY A 48 -44.81 -12.09 -5.67
CA GLY A 48 -45.66 -12.46 -4.54
C GLY A 48 -45.36 -11.72 -3.22
N GLU A 49 -46.08 -10.63 -2.97
CA GLU A 49 -46.11 -9.81 -1.73
C GLU A 49 -46.61 -10.58 -0.48
N GLY A 50 -46.23 -10.14 0.73
CA GLY A 50 -46.77 -10.74 1.97
C GLY A 50 -46.31 -10.13 3.30
N ASP A 51 -46.95 -9.03 3.65
CA ASP A 51 -46.77 -8.08 4.76
C ASP A 51 -46.75 -8.57 6.24
N LEU A 52 -45.87 -7.90 7.01
CA LEU A 52 -45.87 -7.41 8.40
C LEU A 52 -46.65 -8.05 9.57
N SER A 53 -45.92 -8.05 10.70
CA SER A 53 -46.32 -7.63 12.07
C SER A 53 -46.60 -8.72 13.12
N LYS A 54 -45.76 -8.75 14.18
CA LYS A 54 -46.10 -8.24 15.53
C LYS A 54 -45.02 -8.49 16.59
N LEU A 55 -44.63 -7.39 17.24
CA LEU A 55 -43.86 -7.28 18.48
C LEU A 55 -44.65 -7.74 19.72
N LYS A 56 -43.99 -8.35 20.73
CA LYS A 56 -43.73 -7.76 22.09
C LYS A 56 -43.33 -8.81 23.15
N LYS A 57 -42.10 -8.66 23.68
CA LYS A 57 -41.73 -8.34 25.09
C LYS A 57 -42.31 -9.21 26.24
N ILE A 58 -41.43 -9.84 27.06
CA ILE A 58 -41.11 -9.51 28.47
C ILE A 58 -40.20 -10.56 29.17
N SER A 59 -39.37 -10.02 30.07
CA SER A 59 -38.33 -10.54 30.99
C SER A 59 -38.62 -11.70 31.96
N SER A 60 -37.59 -12.46 32.36
CA SER A 60 -36.98 -12.46 33.73
C SER A 60 -35.97 -13.63 33.93
N VAL A 61 -35.00 -13.43 34.83
CA VAL A 61 -33.81 -14.27 35.08
C VAL A 61 -34.01 -15.22 36.27
N GLY A 62 -33.57 -16.49 36.18
CA GLY A 62 -33.14 -17.27 37.37
C GLY A 62 -33.16 -18.81 37.31
N LYS A 63 -31.94 -19.39 37.21
CA LYS A 63 -31.48 -20.78 37.53
C LYS A 63 -31.69 -21.91 36.51
N ALA A 64 -30.56 -22.51 36.12
CA ALA A 64 -30.36 -23.58 35.14
C ALA A 64 -30.98 -24.94 35.53
N PRO A 65 -31.80 -25.55 34.66
CA PRO A 65 -32.25 -26.94 34.79
C PRO A 65 -31.80 -27.83 33.62
N LYS A 66 -31.90 -29.16 33.81
CA LYS A 66 -31.65 -30.23 32.82
C LYS A 66 -32.67 -30.27 31.66
N GLU A 67 -33.31 -29.15 31.35
CA GLU A 67 -34.45 -29.01 30.43
C GLU A 67 -34.03 -28.65 28.99
N ASP A 68 -32.79 -28.22 28.77
CA ASP A 68 -32.28 -27.69 27.50
C ASP A 68 -32.48 -28.62 26.28
N VAL A 69 -32.48 -29.95 26.45
CA VAL A 69 -32.64 -30.89 25.30
C VAL A 69 -34.11 -31.08 24.91
N MET A 70 -35.04 -30.88 25.83
CA MET A 70 -36.48 -31.08 25.60
C MET A 70 -37.19 -29.76 25.23
N GLU A 71 -36.72 -28.62 25.74
CA GLU A 71 -37.17 -27.29 25.29
C GLU A 71 -36.82 -27.01 23.83
N LEU A 72 -35.65 -27.48 23.35
CA LEU A 72 -35.22 -27.34 21.95
C LEU A 72 -36.10 -28.09 20.93
N LYS A 73 -36.93 -29.05 21.36
CA LYS A 73 -37.92 -29.71 20.50
C LYS A 73 -39.29 -29.00 20.49
N ASN A 74 -39.61 -28.26 21.56
CA ASN A 74 -40.93 -27.65 21.77
C ASN A 74 -40.98 -26.14 21.48
N HIS A 75 -39.83 -25.47 21.41
CA HIS A 75 -39.70 -24.20 20.71
C HIS A 75 -39.26 -24.50 19.30
N ALA A 76 -40.23 -24.59 18.39
CA ALA A 76 -39.94 -24.48 16.97
C ALA A 76 -39.11 -23.20 16.80
N TRP A 77 -37.81 -23.35 16.51
CA TRP A 77 -36.98 -22.26 16.03
C TRP A 77 -37.79 -21.55 14.95
N GLY A 78 -38.25 -20.32 15.22
CA GLY A 78 -39.26 -19.60 14.44
C GLY A 78 -38.80 -19.19 13.03
N GLY A 79 -37.84 -19.91 12.44
CA GLY A 79 -37.20 -19.62 11.17
C GLY A 79 -37.15 -20.79 10.18
N VAL A 80 -37.68 -21.97 10.48
CA VAL A 80 -37.83 -23.04 9.47
C VAL A 80 -39.26 -23.02 8.94
N ALA A 81 -39.62 -21.95 8.21
CA ALA A 81 -40.79 -22.00 7.36
C ALA A 81 -40.40 -22.86 6.14
N ASP A 82 -41.02 -24.04 6.00
CA ASP A 82 -40.90 -24.86 4.78
C ASP A 82 -41.18 -23.96 3.56
N GLY A 83 -40.17 -23.78 2.70
CA GLY A 83 -40.26 -23.01 1.45
C GLY A 83 -39.80 -21.55 1.49
N ALA A 84 -39.08 -21.09 2.52
CA ALA A 84 -38.40 -19.79 2.49
C ALA A 84 -37.18 -19.84 1.53
N SER A 85 -37.14 -18.96 0.54
CA SER A 85 -36.07 -18.92 -0.45
C SER A 85 -34.74 -18.44 0.17
N GLN A 86 -33.60 -18.71 -0.49
CA GLN A 86 -32.30 -18.15 -0.08
C GLN A 86 -32.34 -16.62 0.06
N THR A 87 -33.12 -15.94 -0.78
CA THR A 87 -33.34 -14.50 -0.72
C THR A 87 -34.09 -14.07 0.54
N ASP A 88 -35.07 -14.85 0.99
CA ASP A 88 -35.81 -14.57 2.23
C ASP A 88 -34.89 -14.58 3.45
N PHE A 89 -33.99 -15.57 3.54
CA PHE A 89 -33.01 -15.64 4.62
C PHE A 89 -32.05 -14.46 4.60
N MET A 90 -31.67 -13.96 3.43
CA MET A 90 -30.78 -12.79 3.33
C MET A 90 -31.41 -11.52 3.96
N TYR A 91 -32.72 -11.32 3.82
CA TYR A 91 -33.37 -10.13 4.36
C TYR A 91 -33.92 -10.30 5.78
N LYS A 92 -34.24 -11.53 6.21
CA LYS A 92 -34.83 -11.80 7.53
C LYS A 92 -33.81 -12.09 8.63
N ASP A 93 -32.70 -12.76 8.28
CA ASP A 93 -31.69 -13.11 9.27
C ASP A 93 -30.88 -11.87 9.65
N GLU A 94 -30.87 -11.53 10.94
CA GLU A 94 -30.15 -10.40 11.53
C GLU A 94 -28.82 -10.90 12.12
N CYS A 95 -27.71 -10.60 11.44
CA CYS A 95 -26.36 -10.90 11.90
C CYS A 95 -25.96 -9.98 13.06
N ILE A 96 -25.18 -10.49 14.01
CA ILE A 96 -24.64 -9.71 15.12
C ILE A 96 -23.41 -8.93 14.62
N VAL A 97 -23.52 -7.60 14.55
CA VAL A 97 -22.46 -6.70 14.06
C VAL A 97 -21.52 -6.35 15.20
N VAL A 98 -20.21 -6.43 14.92
CA VAL A 98 -19.16 -6.27 15.91
C VAL A 98 -18.03 -5.36 15.39
N ASP A 99 -17.22 -4.85 16.30
CA ASP A 99 -15.92 -4.26 15.95
C ASP A 99 -14.80 -5.33 15.92
N GLU A 100 -13.57 -4.90 15.63
CA GLU A 100 -12.43 -5.80 15.48
C GLU A 100 -12.01 -6.51 16.79
N ASP A 101 -12.51 -6.08 17.94
CA ASP A 101 -12.26 -6.68 19.26
C ASP A 101 -13.41 -7.61 19.71
N ASP A 102 -14.32 -7.94 18.78
CA ASP A 102 -15.49 -8.78 19.02
C ASP A 102 -16.49 -8.15 20.01
N VAL A 103 -16.50 -6.81 20.11
CA VAL A 103 -17.49 -6.06 20.87
C VAL A 103 -18.71 -5.80 19.99
N VAL A 104 -19.89 -6.11 20.52
CA VAL A 104 -21.16 -5.94 19.82
C VAL A 104 -21.46 -4.46 19.63
N THR A 105 -21.52 -4.01 18.39
CA THR A 105 -21.83 -2.62 18.01
C THR A 105 -23.25 -2.47 17.48
N GLY A 106 -23.89 -3.56 17.07
CA GLY A 106 -25.29 -3.56 16.61
C GLY A 106 -25.72 -4.90 16.01
N HIS A 107 -26.70 -4.83 15.11
CA HIS A 107 -27.13 -5.93 14.27
C HIS A 107 -27.55 -5.38 12.90
N ASP A 108 -27.44 -6.18 11.85
CA ASP A 108 -27.89 -5.83 10.49
C ASP A 108 -28.27 -7.10 9.72
N THR A 109 -29.06 -6.96 8.67
CA THR A 109 -29.48 -8.07 7.81
C THR A 109 -28.29 -8.80 7.20
N LYS A 110 -28.42 -10.11 7.02
CA LYS A 110 -27.42 -10.93 6.34
C LYS A 110 -27.09 -10.40 4.94
N TRP A 111 -28.09 -9.85 4.24
CA TRP A 111 -27.95 -9.15 2.97
C TRP A 111 -26.95 -8.01 3.04
N ASN A 112 -27.10 -7.09 3.99
CA ASN A 112 -26.18 -5.96 4.15
C ASN A 112 -24.80 -6.42 4.62
N CYS A 113 -24.74 -7.42 5.49
CA CYS A 113 -23.48 -7.94 6.01
C CYS A 113 -22.60 -8.57 4.92
N HIS A 114 -23.22 -9.27 3.96
CA HIS A 114 -22.52 -9.98 2.89
C HIS A 114 -22.43 -9.21 1.58
N ARG A 115 -23.03 -8.01 1.52
CA ARG A 115 -22.99 -7.17 0.33
C ARG A 115 -21.95 -6.07 0.50
N PHE A 116 -20.87 -6.20 -0.25
CA PHE A 116 -19.82 -5.21 -0.32
C PHE A 116 -20.30 -4.00 -1.12
N VAL A 117 -20.22 -2.83 -0.48
CA VAL A 117 -20.64 -1.56 -1.05
C VAL A 117 -19.44 -0.62 -1.18
N PRO A 118 -19.45 0.29 -2.18
CA PRO A 118 -18.42 1.33 -2.27
C PRO A 118 -18.36 2.15 -0.97
N GLY A 119 -17.22 2.13 -0.29
CA GLY A 119 -17.03 2.76 1.02
C GLY A 119 -16.98 1.80 2.22
N GLN A 120 -17.27 0.51 2.00
CA GLN A 120 -17.07 -0.56 2.99
C GLN A 120 -16.39 -1.77 2.34
N PRO A 121 -15.08 -1.66 1.99
CA PRO A 121 -14.37 -2.64 1.16
C PRO A 121 -14.49 -4.09 1.62
N ARG A 122 -14.55 -4.30 2.95
CA ARG A 122 -14.59 -5.63 3.54
C ARG A 122 -16.02 -6.07 3.85
N GLY A 123 -17.05 -5.24 3.64
CA GLY A 123 -18.39 -5.51 4.18
C GLY A 123 -18.47 -5.27 5.69
N VAL A 124 -19.66 -5.50 6.25
CA VAL A 124 -19.94 -5.28 7.68
C VAL A 124 -19.30 -6.41 8.48
N LEU A 125 -18.48 -6.08 9.48
CA LEU A 125 -17.91 -7.08 10.37
C LEU A 125 -19.00 -7.66 11.28
N HIS A 126 -19.17 -8.98 11.26
CA HIS A 126 -20.21 -9.65 12.04
C HIS A 126 -19.72 -11.01 12.58
N ARG A 127 -20.44 -11.60 13.54
CA ARG A 127 -20.09 -12.91 14.09
C ARG A 127 -20.50 -14.06 13.18
N ALA A 128 -19.66 -15.08 13.12
CA ALA A 128 -19.93 -16.34 12.44
C ALA A 128 -19.48 -17.54 13.32
N PHE A 129 -19.80 -18.75 12.90
CA PHE A 129 -19.26 -19.98 13.47
C PHE A 129 -18.95 -21.03 12.40
N SER A 130 -17.97 -21.88 12.69
CA SER A 130 -17.54 -22.99 11.85
C SER A 130 -17.50 -24.29 12.66
N VAL A 131 -18.35 -25.26 12.28
CA VAL A 131 -18.42 -26.58 12.91
C VAL A 131 -17.53 -27.58 12.17
N PHE A 132 -16.75 -28.34 12.94
CA PHE A 132 -16.01 -29.52 12.49
C PHE A 132 -16.51 -30.75 13.25
N LEU A 133 -17.33 -31.56 12.57
CA LEU A 133 -17.90 -32.79 13.10
C LEU A 133 -17.07 -34.00 12.67
N PHE A 134 -16.62 -34.77 13.66
CA PHE A 134 -15.91 -36.02 13.45
C PHE A 134 -16.80 -37.21 13.81
N ASN A 135 -16.73 -38.27 13.03
CA ASN A 135 -17.33 -39.55 13.44
C ASN A 135 -16.44 -40.30 14.45
N SER A 136 -16.88 -41.46 14.93
CA SER A 136 -16.15 -42.34 15.84
C SER A 136 -14.83 -42.86 15.29
N LYS A 137 -14.69 -42.92 13.96
CA LYS A 137 -13.44 -43.28 13.25
C LYS A 137 -12.47 -42.10 13.13
N GLY A 138 -12.86 -40.91 13.59
CA GLY A 138 -12.08 -39.69 13.47
C GLY A 138 -12.03 -39.13 12.06
N GLN A 139 -12.99 -39.46 11.19
CA GLN A 139 -13.13 -38.84 9.87
C GLN A 139 -13.95 -37.55 9.99
N LEU A 140 -13.53 -36.50 9.27
CA LEU A 140 -14.22 -35.20 9.25
C LEU A 140 -15.36 -35.24 8.23
N LEU A 141 -16.55 -34.76 8.63
CA LEU A 141 -17.66 -34.52 7.70
C LEU A 141 -17.48 -33.19 6.99
N LEU A 142 -17.42 -33.21 5.66
CA LEU A 142 -17.45 -32.04 4.78
C LEU A 142 -18.80 -31.92 4.08
N GLN A 143 -19.13 -30.70 3.67
CA GLN A 143 -20.25 -30.44 2.76
C GLN A 143 -19.81 -29.60 1.56
N GLN A 144 -20.45 -29.82 0.42
CA GLN A 144 -20.44 -28.91 -0.72
C GLN A 144 -21.67 -28.03 -0.66
N ARG A 145 -21.47 -26.71 -0.69
CA ARG A 145 -22.58 -25.75 -0.67
C ARG A 145 -23.44 -25.89 -1.93
N ALA A 146 -24.76 -25.79 -1.79
CA ALA A 146 -25.68 -25.79 -2.93
C ALA A 146 -25.30 -24.70 -3.94
N LYS A 147 -25.57 -24.95 -5.23
CA LYS A 147 -25.30 -23.99 -6.31
C LYS A 147 -26.17 -22.73 -6.24
N ASP A 148 -27.33 -22.83 -5.59
CA ASP A 148 -28.29 -21.73 -5.47
C ASP A 148 -27.99 -20.78 -4.28
N LYS A 149 -26.90 -21.02 -3.54
CA LYS A 149 -26.44 -20.12 -2.46
C LYS A 149 -26.01 -18.76 -3.03
N ILE A 150 -26.41 -17.68 -2.36
CA ILE A 150 -26.05 -16.31 -2.77
C ILE A 150 -24.57 -16.01 -2.50
N THR A 151 -23.98 -16.55 -1.44
CA THR A 151 -22.56 -16.40 -1.13
C THR A 151 -21.86 -17.75 -1.22
N PHE A 152 -20.74 -17.76 -1.94
CA PHE A 152 -19.85 -18.89 -2.20
C PHE A 152 -20.60 -20.16 -2.66
N PRO A 153 -21.43 -20.11 -3.73
CA PRO A 153 -22.10 -21.29 -4.28
C PRO A 153 -21.13 -22.36 -4.78
N GLY A 154 -21.47 -23.63 -4.56
CA GLY A 154 -20.75 -24.78 -5.13
C GLY A 154 -19.38 -25.09 -4.52
N VAL A 155 -18.90 -24.33 -3.54
CA VAL A 155 -17.60 -24.60 -2.88
C VAL A 155 -17.73 -25.69 -1.81
N TRP A 156 -16.71 -26.53 -1.68
CA TRP A 156 -16.53 -27.46 -0.56
C TRP A 156 -16.04 -26.71 0.70
N THR A 157 -16.54 -27.12 1.87
CA THR A 157 -16.25 -26.50 3.17
C THR A 157 -16.33 -27.52 4.32
N ASN A 158 -16.02 -27.09 5.55
CA ASN A 158 -16.25 -27.87 6.78
C ASN A 158 -17.74 -28.20 7.00
N THR A 159 -18.04 -28.97 8.05
CA THR A 159 -19.36 -29.57 8.27
C THR A 159 -20.52 -28.59 8.15
N CYS A 160 -20.46 -27.42 8.79
CA CYS A 160 -21.50 -26.39 8.73
C CYS A 160 -20.89 -25.03 9.12
N CYS A 161 -21.27 -23.97 8.40
CA CYS A 161 -20.85 -22.59 8.66
C CYS A 161 -22.02 -21.64 8.49
N SER A 162 -22.25 -20.78 9.48
CA SER A 162 -23.32 -19.78 9.47
C SER A 162 -23.09 -18.76 10.57
N HIS A 163 -24.08 -17.93 10.86
CA HIS A 163 -24.03 -16.88 11.86
C HIS A 163 -24.92 -17.21 13.06
N PRO A 164 -24.49 -16.88 14.29
CA PRO A 164 -25.42 -16.64 15.39
C PRO A 164 -26.26 -15.40 15.07
N LEU A 165 -27.56 -15.45 15.33
CA LEU A 165 -28.50 -14.40 14.94
C LEU A 165 -28.94 -13.55 16.14
N TYR A 166 -29.11 -12.26 15.89
CA TYR A 166 -29.67 -11.34 16.87
C TYR A 166 -31.17 -11.63 17.08
N GLY A 167 -31.65 -11.52 18.34
CA GLY A 167 -33.07 -11.64 18.66
C GLY A 167 -33.66 -13.05 18.69
N GLN A 168 -32.82 -14.10 18.61
CA GLN A 168 -33.25 -15.49 18.79
C GLN A 168 -33.62 -15.79 20.24
N GLU A 169 -34.57 -16.72 20.43
CA GLU A 169 -34.91 -17.28 21.74
C GLU A 169 -34.88 -18.82 21.65
N PRO A 170 -34.02 -19.50 22.43
CA PRO A 170 -33.04 -18.94 23.37
C PRO A 170 -31.94 -18.12 22.68
N SER A 171 -31.42 -17.09 23.37
CA SER A 171 -30.40 -16.18 22.84
C SER A 171 -29.19 -16.89 22.19
N GLU A 172 -28.83 -16.45 21.00
CA GLU A 172 -27.59 -16.83 20.30
C GLU A 172 -26.46 -15.80 20.46
N LEU A 173 -26.68 -14.76 21.28
CA LEU A 173 -25.68 -13.74 21.60
C LEU A 173 -24.86 -14.16 22.81
N ASP A 174 -23.55 -14.35 22.63
CA ASP A 174 -22.58 -14.57 23.71
C ASP A 174 -22.09 -13.25 24.31
N THR A 175 -22.10 -13.15 25.65
CA THR A 175 -21.54 -11.98 26.36
C THR A 175 -20.00 -12.05 26.45
N PRO A 176 -19.29 -10.93 26.66
CA PRO A 176 -17.85 -10.93 26.86
C PRO A 176 -17.37 -11.88 27.97
N GLU A 177 -18.14 -12.04 29.04
CA GLU A 177 -17.84 -12.96 30.14
C GLU A 177 -17.96 -14.43 29.72
N GLU A 178 -18.97 -14.76 28.92
CA GLU A 178 -19.18 -16.12 28.38
C GLU A 178 -18.08 -16.50 27.38
N ILE A 179 -17.65 -15.56 26.55
CA ILE A 179 -16.52 -15.72 25.63
C ILE A 179 -15.23 -15.93 26.42
N LYS A 180 -14.97 -15.09 27.43
CA LYS A 180 -13.77 -15.22 28.30
C LYS A 180 -13.76 -16.52 29.09
N ALA A 181 -14.93 -17.07 29.41
CA ALA A 181 -15.08 -18.37 30.05
C ALA A 181 -14.96 -19.56 29.06
N GLY A 182 -14.94 -19.30 27.75
CA GLY A 182 -14.90 -20.32 26.70
C GLY A 182 -16.20 -21.14 26.58
N SER A 183 -17.30 -20.67 27.17
CA SER A 183 -18.57 -21.39 27.11
C SER A 183 -19.20 -21.26 25.73
N CYS A 184 -19.23 -20.03 25.18
CA CYS A 184 -19.74 -19.67 23.85
C CYS A 184 -21.08 -20.36 23.53
N MET A 185 -22.05 -20.25 24.45
CA MET A 185 -23.33 -20.95 24.37
C MET A 185 -24.19 -20.45 23.22
N GLY A 186 -24.10 -19.17 22.89
CA GLY A 186 -24.80 -18.56 21.77
C GLY A 186 -24.38 -19.17 20.43
N ALA A 187 -23.08 -19.20 20.16
CA ALA A 187 -22.52 -19.86 18.98
C ALA A 187 -22.87 -21.36 18.90
N LYS A 188 -22.86 -22.08 20.03
CA LYS A 188 -23.24 -23.50 20.07
C LYS A 188 -24.72 -23.74 19.75
N ARG A 189 -25.61 -22.87 20.22
CA ARG A 189 -27.05 -22.93 19.88
C ARG A 189 -27.27 -22.70 18.39
N ALA A 190 -26.62 -21.68 17.84
CA ALA A 190 -26.65 -21.38 16.42
C ALA A 190 -26.14 -22.56 15.57
N ALA A 191 -25.06 -23.21 16.01
CA ALA A 191 -24.53 -24.41 15.38
C ALA A 191 -25.55 -25.56 15.36
N VAL A 192 -26.21 -25.86 16.49
CA VAL A 192 -27.25 -26.90 16.56
C VAL A 192 -28.43 -26.58 15.62
N ARG A 193 -28.90 -25.33 15.62
CA ARG A 193 -29.98 -24.89 14.72
C ARG A 193 -29.62 -25.10 13.26
N LYS A 194 -28.40 -24.72 12.86
CA LYS A 194 -27.97 -24.79 11.47
C LYS A 194 -27.55 -26.18 11.01
N LEU A 195 -27.03 -27.03 11.89
CA LEU A 195 -26.82 -28.46 11.59
C LEU A 195 -28.15 -29.18 11.30
N LEU A 196 -29.22 -28.83 12.02
CA LEU A 196 -30.56 -29.33 11.72
C LEU A 196 -31.05 -28.79 10.37
N HIS A 197 -30.89 -27.49 10.12
CA HIS A 197 -31.38 -26.86 8.89
C HIS A 197 -30.62 -27.34 7.62
N GLU A 198 -29.29 -27.37 7.64
CA GLU A 198 -28.48 -27.70 6.45
C GLU A 198 -28.34 -29.20 6.22
N LEU A 199 -28.11 -29.96 7.30
CA LEU A 199 -27.75 -31.38 7.23
C LEU A 199 -28.82 -32.32 7.78
N GLY A 200 -29.91 -31.79 8.34
CA GLY A 200 -30.99 -32.60 8.91
C GLY A 200 -30.61 -33.37 10.18
N ILE A 201 -29.52 -32.97 10.86
CA ILE A 201 -29.02 -33.64 12.07
C ILE A 201 -29.92 -33.30 13.26
N ASP A 202 -30.48 -34.30 13.94
CA ASP A 202 -31.34 -34.07 15.12
C ASP A 202 -30.50 -33.43 16.26
N PRO A 203 -30.95 -32.33 16.88
CA PRO A 203 -30.29 -31.70 18.03
C PRO A 203 -29.90 -32.67 19.16
N ALA A 204 -30.64 -33.77 19.34
CA ALA A 204 -30.33 -34.80 20.32
C ALA A 204 -29.02 -35.55 20.03
N GLN A 205 -28.58 -35.61 18.76
CA GLN A 205 -27.31 -36.24 18.37
C GLN A 205 -26.11 -35.33 18.64
N VAL A 206 -26.33 -34.01 18.68
CA VAL A 206 -25.30 -32.97 18.86
C VAL A 206 -25.62 -32.05 20.05
N PRO A 207 -25.71 -32.58 21.29
CA PRO A 207 -26.04 -31.75 22.46
C PRO A 207 -24.96 -30.69 22.73
N LEU A 208 -25.40 -29.51 23.21
CA LEU A 208 -24.54 -28.31 23.39
C LEU A 208 -23.26 -28.57 24.20
N ASN A 209 -23.34 -29.44 25.21
CA ASN A 209 -22.21 -29.77 26.09
C ASN A 209 -21.11 -30.62 25.42
N LYS A 210 -21.38 -31.18 24.24
CA LYS A 210 -20.38 -31.92 23.44
C LYS A 210 -19.59 -31.03 22.49
N PHE A 211 -20.03 -29.80 22.26
CA PHE A 211 -19.26 -28.84 21.47
C PHE A 211 -18.09 -28.28 22.26
N LYS A 212 -16.92 -28.31 21.63
CA LYS A 212 -15.70 -27.70 22.13
C LYS A 212 -15.42 -26.42 21.32
N PHE A 213 -15.47 -25.27 21.98
CA PHE A 213 -14.93 -24.04 21.43
C PHE A 213 -13.40 -24.10 21.45
N LEU A 214 -12.76 -23.69 20.35
CA LEU A 214 -11.30 -23.69 20.22
C LEU A 214 -10.74 -22.27 20.17
N THR A 215 -11.13 -21.45 19.21
CA THR A 215 -10.62 -20.08 19.06
C THR A 215 -11.55 -19.25 18.15
N ARG A 216 -11.21 -17.96 17.97
CA ARG A 216 -11.86 -17.04 17.03
C ARG A 216 -10.93 -16.68 15.87
N LEU A 217 -11.47 -16.73 14.66
CA LEU A 217 -10.83 -16.36 13.40
C LEU A 217 -11.45 -15.07 12.88
N HIS A 218 -10.67 -14.03 12.64
CA HIS A 218 -11.13 -12.83 11.94
C HIS A 218 -10.56 -12.80 10.52
N TYR A 219 -11.45 -12.79 9.54
CA TYR A 219 -11.09 -12.73 8.13
C TYR A 219 -12.14 -11.92 7.35
N TYR A 220 -11.80 -11.52 6.14
CA TYR A 220 -12.80 -11.14 5.14
C TYR A 220 -12.50 -11.91 3.86
N ALA A 221 -13.48 -12.10 2.99
CA ALA A 221 -13.28 -12.70 1.69
C ALA A 221 -14.33 -12.19 0.70
N SER A 222 -13.90 -11.77 -0.48
CA SER A 222 -14.82 -11.57 -1.60
C SER A 222 -15.13 -12.89 -2.28
N ASP A 223 -16.35 -13.02 -2.79
CA ASP A 223 -16.77 -14.19 -3.53
C ASP A 223 -16.37 -14.13 -5.02
N ALA A 224 -15.14 -13.70 -5.28
CA ALA A 224 -14.68 -13.42 -6.64
C ALA A 224 -14.46 -14.69 -7.47
N VAL A 225 -14.33 -15.85 -6.82
CA VAL A 225 -14.15 -17.14 -7.50
C VAL A 225 -15.45 -17.63 -8.12
N THR A 226 -16.58 -17.48 -7.44
CA THR A 226 -17.87 -17.99 -7.94
C THR A 226 -18.69 -16.92 -8.67
N HIS A 227 -18.55 -15.64 -8.29
CA HIS A 227 -19.29 -14.52 -8.89
C HIS A 227 -18.43 -13.60 -9.79
N GLY A 228 -17.13 -13.88 -9.89
CA GLY A 228 -16.19 -13.10 -10.70
C GLY A 228 -15.61 -11.87 -9.99
N PRO A 229 -14.60 -11.22 -10.58
CA PRO A 229 -13.77 -10.19 -9.91
C PRO A 229 -14.50 -8.89 -9.54
N ASN A 230 -15.70 -8.67 -10.08
CA ASN A 230 -16.53 -7.50 -9.79
C ASN A 230 -17.70 -7.83 -8.85
N THR A 231 -17.64 -8.97 -8.16
CA THR A 231 -18.70 -9.38 -7.24
C THR A 231 -18.92 -8.34 -6.15
N VAL A 232 -20.18 -8.15 -5.79
CA VAL A 232 -20.60 -7.40 -4.59
C VAL A 232 -20.79 -8.34 -3.41
N TRP A 233 -20.57 -9.63 -3.57
CA TRP A 233 -20.75 -10.64 -2.53
C TRP A 233 -19.43 -10.99 -1.87
N GLY A 234 -19.50 -11.20 -0.56
CA GLY A 234 -18.40 -11.67 0.25
C GLY A 234 -18.82 -11.73 1.72
N GLU A 235 -17.85 -11.84 2.61
CA GLU A 235 -18.07 -11.86 4.06
C GLU A 235 -16.90 -11.19 4.79
N HIS A 236 -17.15 -10.71 6.02
CA HIS A 236 -16.16 -10.19 6.94
C HIS A 236 -16.60 -10.54 8.35
N GLU A 237 -15.88 -11.47 8.94
CA GLU A 237 -16.42 -12.26 10.03
C GLU A 237 -15.42 -12.46 11.16
N ILE A 238 -15.94 -12.47 12.39
CA ILE A 238 -15.30 -13.12 13.54
C ILE A 238 -15.95 -14.49 13.71
N ASP A 239 -15.26 -15.52 13.23
CA ASP A 239 -15.69 -16.91 13.15
C ASP A 239 -15.28 -17.72 14.39
N TYR A 240 -16.27 -18.28 15.09
CA TYR A 240 -16.11 -19.13 16.26
C TYR A 240 -15.91 -20.58 15.85
N ILE A 241 -14.71 -21.13 16.11
CA ILE A 241 -14.37 -22.50 15.70
C ILE A 241 -14.86 -23.51 16.75
N LEU A 242 -15.77 -24.40 16.32
CA LEU A 242 -16.43 -25.39 17.15
C LEU A 242 -16.13 -26.82 16.67
N PHE A 243 -15.65 -27.67 17.58
CA PHE A 243 -15.41 -29.08 17.32
C PHE A 243 -16.45 -29.96 18.03
N ILE A 244 -16.85 -31.04 17.39
CA ILE A 244 -17.69 -32.07 18.00
C ILE A 244 -17.32 -33.44 17.43
N GLN A 245 -17.41 -34.48 18.26
CA GLN A 245 -17.35 -35.87 17.80
C GLN A 245 -18.68 -36.56 18.11
N ALA A 246 -19.40 -36.97 17.07
CA ALA A 246 -20.71 -37.59 17.18
C ALA A 246 -21.00 -38.48 15.96
N GLU A 247 -21.80 -39.53 16.18
CA GLU A 247 -22.44 -40.27 15.09
C GLU A 247 -23.79 -39.61 14.81
N VAL A 248 -24.04 -39.29 13.55
CA VAL A 248 -25.19 -38.50 13.12
C VAL A 248 -25.84 -39.10 11.89
N ASP A 249 -27.16 -38.93 11.77
CA ASP A 249 -27.89 -39.25 10.56
C ASP A 249 -27.99 -37.99 9.70
N LEU A 250 -27.76 -38.11 8.39
CA LEU A 250 -27.78 -36.99 7.46
C LEU A 250 -29.06 -37.02 6.61
N LYS A 251 -29.73 -35.86 6.55
CA LYS A 251 -30.80 -35.55 5.61
C LYS A 251 -30.53 -34.15 5.05
N PRO A 252 -29.53 -34.01 4.15
CA PRO A 252 -29.12 -32.70 3.65
C PRO A 252 -30.29 -31.97 2.97
N ASN A 253 -30.42 -30.68 3.28
CA ASN A 253 -31.38 -29.82 2.60
C ASN A 253 -30.80 -29.44 1.22
N PRO A 254 -31.45 -29.81 0.10
CA PRO A 254 -30.93 -29.55 -1.24
C PRO A 254 -30.78 -28.06 -1.58
N GLU A 255 -31.46 -27.16 -0.88
CA GLU A 255 -31.29 -25.71 -1.05
C GLU A 255 -30.03 -25.16 -0.36
N GLU A 256 -29.44 -25.93 0.56
CA GLU A 256 -28.26 -25.55 1.34
C GLU A 256 -27.01 -26.35 0.96
N VAL A 257 -27.19 -27.64 0.63
CA VAL A 257 -26.11 -28.62 0.48
C VAL A 257 -26.28 -29.40 -0.82
N GLU A 258 -25.26 -29.35 -1.67
CA GLU A 258 -25.18 -30.12 -2.92
C GLU A 258 -24.70 -31.56 -2.67
N ASP A 259 -23.69 -31.73 -1.81
CA ASP A 259 -23.06 -33.03 -1.53
C ASP A 259 -22.43 -33.06 -0.13
N VAL A 260 -22.20 -34.25 0.41
CA VAL A 260 -21.57 -34.48 1.73
C VAL A 260 -20.57 -35.62 1.66
N LYS A 261 -19.47 -35.50 2.40
CA LYS A 261 -18.43 -36.55 2.41
C LYS A 261 -17.70 -36.64 3.73
N TYR A 262 -17.60 -37.86 4.27
CA TYR A 262 -16.64 -38.17 5.33
C TYR A 262 -15.26 -38.41 4.73
N VAL A 263 -14.25 -37.72 5.26
CA VAL A 263 -12.88 -37.83 4.77
C VAL A 263 -11.88 -38.11 5.90
N THR A 264 -10.87 -38.90 5.59
CA THR A 264 -9.61 -38.94 6.32
C THR A 264 -8.75 -37.73 5.95
N MET A 265 -7.70 -37.47 6.74
CA MET A 265 -6.76 -36.37 6.46
C MET A 265 -6.08 -36.53 5.09
N ALA A 266 -5.75 -37.76 4.70
CA ALA A 266 -5.13 -38.06 3.40
C ALA A 266 -6.10 -37.83 2.24
N GLU A 267 -7.37 -38.22 2.38
CA GLU A 267 -8.41 -37.95 1.37
C GLU A 267 -8.71 -36.45 1.27
N LEU A 268 -8.69 -35.71 2.38
CA LEU A 268 -8.82 -34.26 2.36
C LEU A 268 -7.68 -33.61 1.57
N ASP A 269 -6.42 -34.02 1.81
CA ASP A 269 -5.27 -33.48 1.06
C ASP A 269 -5.37 -33.81 -0.44
N GLN A 270 -5.89 -34.99 -0.81
CA GLN A 270 -6.16 -35.34 -2.22
C GLN A 270 -7.24 -34.44 -2.83
N MET A 271 -8.35 -34.20 -2.13
CA MET A 271 -9.42 -33.34 -2.62
C MET A 271 -9.00 -31.86 -2.71
N LEU A 272 -8.13 -31.38 -1.81
CA LEU A 272 -7.59 -30.02 -1.88
C LEU A 272 -6.61 -29.83 -3.04
N ALA A 273 -5.95 -30.90 -3.49
CA ALA A 273 -5.04 -30.89 -4.63
C ALA A 273 -5.76 -30.99 -5.98
N ASP A 274 -7.05 -31.34 -5.99
CA ASP A 274 -7.87 -31.42 -7.19
C ASP A 274 -8.26 -30.01 -7.68
N PRO A 275 -7.80 -29.58 -8.87
CA PRO A 275 -8.09 -28.26 -9.40
C PRO A 275 -9.55 -28.08 -9.82
N ASP A 276 -10.31 -29.15 -10.00
CA ASP A 276 -11.73 -29.09 -10.40
C ASP A 276 -12.66 -28.80 -9.21
N LEU A 277 -12.15 -28.88 -7.97
CA LEU A 277 -12.91 -28.60 -6.76
C LEU A 277 -12.66 -27.18 -6.25
N LEU A 278 -13.75 -26.43 -6.08
CA LEU A 278 -13.73 -25.13 -5.41
C LEU A 278 -13.84 -25.31 -3.90
N TRP A 279 -13.16 -24.44 -3.15
CA TRP A 279 -13.08 -24.52 -1.69
C TRP A 279 -13.32 -23.16 -1.06
N SER A 280 -14.02 -23.15 0.07
CA SER A 280 -14.25 -21.91 0.81
C SER A 280 -12.94 -21.30 1.35
N PRO A 281 -12.83 -19.96 1.38
CA PRO A 281 -11.61 -19.28 1.83
C PRO A 281 -11.30 -19.55 3.31
N TRP A 282 -12.31 -19.50 4.19
CA TRP A 282 -12.12 -19.76 5.63
C TRP A 282 -11.65 -21.18 5.91
N PHE A 283 -12.17 -22.18 5.20
CA PHE A 283 -11.76 -23.56 5.39
C PHE A 283 -10.28 -23.75 5.05
N ARG A 284 -9.79 -23.11 3.98
CA ARG A 284 -8.36 -23.13 3.62
C ARG A 284 -7.50 -22.51 4.73
N ILE A 285 -7.91 -21.36 5.26
CA ILE A 285 -7.22 -20.70 6.38
C ILE A 285 -7.14 -21.64 7.59
N ILE A 286 -8.28 -22.20 8.02
CA ILE A 286 -8.34 -23.09 9.19
C ILE A 286 -7.51 -24.36 8.96
N LYS A 287 -7.54 -24.91 7.74
CA LYS A 287 -6.77 -26.10 7.37
C LYS A 287 -5.27 -25.87 7.47
N GLU A 288 -4.78 -24.77 6.89
CA GLU A 288 -3.37 -24.43 6.83
C GLU A 288 -2.79 -24.08 8.21
N ARG A 289 -3.58 -23.41 9.05
CA ARG A 289 -3.10 -22.92 10.35
C ARG A 289 -3.21 -23.95 11.47
N TRP A 290 -4.33 -24.65 11.60
CA TRP A 290 -4.61 -25.39 12.83
C TRP A 290 -5.19 -26.79 12.67
N LEU A 291 -6.05 -27.02 11.68
CA LEU A 291 -6.86 -28.25 11.58
C LEU A 291 -6.00 -29.52 11.65
N VAL A 292 -4.87 -29.56 10.94
CA VAL A 292 -3.97 -30.72 10.92
C VAL A 292 -3.47 -31.08 12.32
N GLY A 293 -3.08 -30.08 13.12
CA GLY A 293 -2.61 -30.29 14.50
C GLY A 293 -3.73 -30.75 15.42
N TRP A 294 -4.88 -30.07 15.37
CA TRP A 294 -6.05 -30.40 16.17
C TRP A 294 -6.62 -31.77 15.84
N TRP A 295 -6.62 -32.16 14.58
CA TRP A 295 -7.12 -33.45 14.10
C TRP A 295 -6.15 -34.59 14.47
N LYS A 296 -4.83 -34.42 14.30
CA LYS A 296 -3.85 -35.42 14.77
C LYS A 296 -3.98 -35.72 16.26
N SER A 297 -4.40 -34.71 17.05
CA SER A 297 -4.59 -34.82 18.49
C SER A 297 -6.07 -34.80 18.90
N LEU A 298 -6.99 -35.26 18.04
CA LEU A 298 -8.45 -35.06 18.19
C LEU A 298 -8.99 -35.34 19.59
N LYS A 299 -8.59 -36.46 20.21
CA LYS A 299 -9.01 -36.80 21.57
C LYS A 299 -8.61 -35.71 22.57
N ALA A 300 -7.36 -35.26 22.53
CA ALA A 300 -6.87 -34.21 23.44
C ALA A 300 -7.52 -32.85 23.12
N THR A 301 -7.75 -32.54 21.86
CA THR A 301 -8.47 -31.33 21.42
C THR A 301 -9.88 -31.26 22.02
N LEU A 302 -10.61 -32.37 22.01
CA LEU A 302 -11.99 -32.43 22.52
C LEU A 302 -12.07 -32.48 24.06
N THR A 303 -11.10 -33.10 24.73
CA THR A 303 -11.19 -33.37 26.18
C THR A 303 -10.35 -32.44 27.06
N THR A 304 -9.53 -31.56 26.49
CA THR A 304 -8.64 -30.66 27.24
C THR A 304 -8.71 -29.23 26.70
N ASP A 305 -8.17 -28.28 27.46
CA ASP A 305 -8.11 -26.87 27.06
C ASP A 305 -6.80 -26.49 26.35
N LYS A 306 -5.94 -27.46 26.00
CA LYS A 306 -4.64 -27.19 25.36
C LYS A 306 -4.74 -26.50 24.00
N ALA A 307 -5.84 -26.75 23.29
CA ALA A 307 -6.11 -26.17 21.98
C ALA A 307 -7.01 -24.91 22.07
N VAL A 308 -7.43 -24.52 23.28
CA VAL A 308 -8.37 -23.44 23.50
C VAL A 308 -7.63 -22.12 23.67
N ASP A 309 -8.01 -21.12 22.87
CA ASP A 309 -7.62 -19.72 23.03
C ASP A 309 -8.88 -18.86 23.16
N VAL A 310 -9.14 -18.40 24.39
CA VAL A 310 -10.26 -17.49 24.71
C VAL A 310 -9.87 -16.02 24.64
N GLN A 311 -8.57 -15.69 24.55
CA GLN A 311 -8.09 -14.32 24.57
C GLN A 311 -7.87 -13.79 23.15
N GLY A 312 -7.31 -14.63 22.28
CA GLY A 312 -6.98 -14.27 20.91
C GLY A 312 -8.21 -14.10 20.01
N ILE A 313 -8.02 -13.24 19.02
CA ILE A 313 -8.76 -13.21 17.75
C ILE A 313 -7.66 -13.28 16.68
N HIS A 314 -7.56 -14.39 15.97
CA HIS A 314 -6.50 -14.59 14.99
C HIS A 314 -6.92 -14.00 13.65
N ARG A 315 -6.15 -13.04 13.11
CA ARG A 315 -6.52 -12.24 11.95
C ARG A 315 -5.78 -12.73 10.71
N PHE A 316 -6.51 -13.05 9.64
CA PHE A 316 -5.89 -13.51 8.40
C PHE A 316 -6.52 -12.88 7.18
N ASP A 317 -5.66 -12.62 6.20
CA ASP A 317 -6.06 -12.35 4.83
C ASP A 317 -6.71 -13.56 4.17
N PRO A 318 -7.72 -13.34 3.32
CA PRO A 318 -8.17 -14.38 2.43
C PRO A 318 -7.07 -14.70 1.38
N PRO A 319 -7.15 -15.88 0.73
CA PRO A 319 -6.33 -16.18 -0.43
C PRO A 319 -6.41 -15.07 -1.49
N PRO A 320 -5.34 -14.79 -2.27
CA PRO A 320 -5.28 -13.67 -3.20
C PRO A 320 -6.49 -13.53 -4.14
N GLN A 321 -7.04 -14.65 -4.61
CA GLN A 321 -8.21 -14.66 -5.49
C GLN A 321 -9.51 -14.16 -4.84
N HIS A 322 -9.57 -14.08 -3.51
CA HIS A 322 -10.69 -13.59 -2.71
C HIS A 322 -10.41 -12.22 -2.05
N ARG A 323 -9.31 -11.54 -2.45
CA ARG A 323 -8.98 -10.17 -1.98
C ARG A 323 -9.64 -9.07 -2.82
N CYS A 324 -10.34 -9.44 -3.89
CA CYS A 324 -10.93 -8.52 -4.86
C CYS A 324 -12.41 -8.26 -4.54
N CYS A 325 -12.71 -7.17 -3.85
CA CYS A 325 -14.08 -6.67 -3.73
C CYS A 325 -14.33 -5.73 -4.92
N ALA A 326 -15.56 -5.59 -5.41
CA ALA A 326 -15.95 -4.69 -6.50
C ALA A 326 -15.20 -3.32 -6.49
N GLY A 327 -14.02 -3.26 -7.13
CA GLY A 327 -13.16 -2.09 -7.16
C GLY A 327 -12.43 -1.69 -5.87
N VAL A 328 -12.30 -2.55 -4.84
CA VAL A 328 -11.67 -2.18 -3.55
C VAL A 328 -10.86 -3.36 -2.97
N SER A 329 -9.56 -3.19 -2.70
CA SER A 329 -8.75 -4.20 -1.98
C SER A 329 -8.48 -3.72 -0.55
N GLY A 330 -9.16 -4.31 0.44
CA GLY A 330 -8.63 -4.36 1.81
C GLY A 330 -7.68 -5.56 1.95
N ILE A 331 -6.78 -5.58 2.94
CA ILE A 331 -5.93 -6.74 3.37
C ILE A 331 -5.89 -6.70 4.91
N LEU A 332 -6.13 -7.82 5.60
CA LEU A 332 -5.89 -8.09 7.04
C LEU A 332 -4.51 -8.80 7.21
N GLU A 333 -3.47 -8.11 7.68
CA GLU A 333 -2.23 -8.79 8.13
C GLU A 333 -2.47 -9.46 9.51
N ASP A 334 -2.01 -10.69 9.80
CA ASP A 334 -0.59 -11.00 10.07
C ASP A 334 -0.13 -12.49 9.91
N GLY A 335 1.21 -12.67 9.90
CA GLY A 335 1.89 -13.74 10.64
C GLY A 335 2.15 -15.11 9.97
N SER A 336 3.40 -15.32 9.52
CA SER A 336 4.13 -16.60 9.32
C SER A 336 3.99 -17.40 7.99
N GLY A 337 5.11 -17.52 7.26
CA GLY A 337 5.59 -18.82 6.75
C GLY A 337 5.97 -19.04 5.27
N ASN A 338 7.04 -18.40 4.78
CA ASN A 338 8.00 -18.82 3.73
C ASN A 338 7.55 -19.62 2.47
N SER A 339 7.74 -19.00 1.29
CA SER A 339 8.57 -19.61 0.23
C SER A 339 9.29 -18.52 -0.59
N GLU A 340 10.59 -18.74 -0.79
CA GLU A 340 11.56 -17.84 -1.42
C GLU A 340 11.26 -17.59 -2.90
N LYS A 341 10.98 -16.33 -3.26
CA LYS A 341 11.50 -15.69 -4.50
C LYS A 341 11.68 -14.19 -4.24
N ASP A 342 12.90 -13.72 -4.49
CA ASP A 342 13.36 -12.33 -4.29
C ASP A 342 12.41 -11.28 -4.89
N VAL A 343 11.65 -10.59 -4.05
CA VAL A 343 10.98 -9.33 -4.43
C VAL A 343 11.86 -8.19 -3.94
N LYS A 344 12.59 -7.59 -4.88
CA LYS A 344 13.42 -6.40 -4.63
C LYS A 344 12.55 -5.22 -4.18
N GLN A 345 13.00 -4.53 -3.12
CA GLN A 345 12.35 -3.36 -2.54
C GLN A 345 12.10 -2.25 -3.56
N GLY A 346 10.82 -1.93 -3.75
CA GLY A 346 10.35 -0.65 -4.26
C GLY A 346 8.93 -0.42 -3.78
N ALA A 347 8.75 0.59 -2.92
CA ALA A 347 7.65 1.57 -2.95
C ALA A 347 6.46 1.15 -3.85
N TYR A 348 5.45 0.42 -3.38
CA TYR A 348 4.06 0.90 -3.17
C TYR A 348 3.20 -0.36 -2.99
N GLY A 349 3.32 -1.01 -1.84
CA GLY A 349 2.82 -2.38 -1.67
C GLY A 349 1.33 -2.46 -1.34
N LYS A 350 0.76 -1.35 -0.86
CA LYS A 350 -0.59 -1.28 -0.28
C LYS A 350 -1.61 -0.51 -1.12
N VAL A 351 -1.13 0.29 -2.07
CA VAL A 351 -1.94 1.23 -2.88
C VAL A 351 -1.46 1.15 -4.34
N PRO A 352 -2.36 1.12 -5.36
CA PRO A 352 -1.93 0.94 -6.74
C PRO A 352 -1.12 2.15 -7.25
N ILE A 353 -0.09 1.89 -8.06
CA ILE A 353 0.64 2.94 -8.77
C ILE A 353 -0.09 3.26 -10.07
N HIS A 354 -0.30 4.54 -10.34
CA HIS A 354 -0.87 5.01 -11.61
C HIS A 354 0.23 5.60 -12.52
N PRO A 355 0.83 4.80 -13.42
CA PRO A 355 1.73 5.33 -14.43
C PRO A 355 0.96 6.11 -15.51
N VAL A 356 1.55 7.19 -16.01
CA VAL A 356 1.03 7.93 -17.17
C VAL A 356 1.19 7.08 -18.44
N ARG A 357 0.07 6.79 -19.15
CA ARG A 357 0.02 5.87 -20.32
C ARG A 357 0.00 6.56 -21.71
N LEU A 358 0.41 7.82 -21.82
CA LEU A 358 0.57 8.46 -23.13
C LEU A 358 1.85 7.95 -23.83
N ALA A 359 1.79 7.73 -25.14
CA ALA A 359 2.96 7.31 -25.93
C ALA A 359 4.14 8.27 -25.70
N GLY A 360 5.30 7.74 -25.29
CA GLY A 360 6.49 8.54 -25.03
C GLY A 360 6.96 9.27 -26.28
N SER A 361 7.42 10.51 -26.13
CA SER A 361 8.00 11.25 -27.26
C SER A 361 9.35 10.66 -27.68
N VAL A 362 9.75 10.90 -28.94
CA VAL A 362 11.08 10.51 -29.44
C VAL A 362 12.21 11.06 -28.56
N GLY A 363 12.03 12.26 -27.99
CA GLY A 363 12.98 12.88 -27.06
C GLY A 363 13.15 12.09 -25.76
N GLU A 364 12.08 11.56 -25.18
CA GLU A 364 12.14 10.74 -23.96
C GLU A 364 12.81 9.39 -24.20
N PHE A 365 12.53 8.76 -25.35
CA PHE A 365 13.20 7.53 -25.73
C PHE A 365 14.70 7.74 -25.92
N SER A 366 15.09 8.81 -26.63
CA SER A 366 16.49 9.19 -26.81
C SER A 366 17.19 9.48 -25.48
N ALA A 367 16.54 10.20 -24.56
CA ALA A 367 17.09 10.51 -23.24
C ALA A 367 17.32 9.24 -22.40
N ALA A 368 16.32 8.35 -22.37
CA ALA A 368 16.43 7.09 -21.65
C ALA A 368 17.52 6.18 -22.25
N LEU A 369 17.66 6.17 -23.58
CA LEU A 369 18.71 5.44 -24.28
C LEU A 369 20.10 6.04 -24.01
N GLN A 370 20.22 7.37 -23.98
CA GLN A 370 21.47 8.07 -23.68
C GLN A 370 21.98 7.74 -22.27
N LEU A 371 21.10 7.77 -21.26
CA LEU A 371 21.46 7.36 -19.89
C LEU A 371 21.82 5.86 -19.79
N LYS A 372 21.27 5.02 -20.68
CA LYS A 372 21.54 3.56 -20.70
C LYS A 372 22.82 3.20 -21.46
N LEU A 373 23.15 3.90 -22.56
CA LEU A 373 24.27 3.58 -23.45
C LEU A 373 25.61 4.21 -23.05
N PHE A 374 25.61 5.43 -22.49
CA PHE A 374 26.86 6.13 -22.14
C PHE A 374 27.35 5.83 -20.71
N GLY A 375 26.81 4.78 -20.08
CA GLY A 375 27.14 4.40 -18.71
C GLY A 375 26.45 5.30 -17.70
N GLY A 376 26.06 4.72 -16.56
CA GLY A 376 25.51 5.49 -15.44
C GLY A 376 26.38 6.69 -15.09
N MET A 377 25.75 7.74 -14.58
CA MET A 377 26.42 9.01 -14.26
C MET A 377 27.69 8.76 -13.42
N GLN A 378 28.79 9.46 -13.77
CA GLN A 378 30.10 9.24 -13.16
C GLN A 378 30.04 9.40 -11.63
N LYS A 379 30.50 8.37 -10.91
CA LYS A 379 30.58 8.37 -9.45
C LYS A 379 31.89 9.02 -9.02
N ASN A 380 31.80 10.07 -8.21
CA ASN A 380 32.94 10.86 -7.73
C ASN A 380 33.45 10.40 -6.35
N LEU A 381 32.72 9.54 -5.64
CA LEU A 381 33.13 9.02 -4.33
C LEU A 381 34.28 8.02 -4.44
N LYS A 382 35.35 8.22 -3.68
CA LYS A 382 36.41 7.23 -3.49
C LYS A 382 36.16 6.40 -2.23
N VAL A 383 36.05 5.08 -2.37
CA VAL A 383 35.94 4.16 -1.24
C VAL A 383 37.29 4.03 -0.56
N ALA A 384 37.39 4.59 0.65
CA ALA A 384 38.66 4.66 1.38
C ALA A 384 38.82 3.53 2.41
N ASN A 385 37.72 3.02 2.97
CA ASN A 385 37.70 1.97 3.99
C ASN A 385 36.32 1.25 4.01
N GLU A 386 36.21 0.21 4.85
CA GLU A 386 35.00 -0.59 5.02
C GLU A 386 33.78 0.20 5.52
N ASP A 387 33.99 1.25 6.33
CA ASP A 387 32.92 2.07 6.87
C ASP A 387 32.30 2.93 5.75
N VAL A 388 33.14 3.53 4.89
CA VAL A 388 32.70 4.29 3.71
C VAL A 388 32.02 3.39 2.68
N GLU A 389 32.54 2.18 2.47
CA GLU A 389 31.92 1.18 1.59
C GLU A 389 30.51 0.83 2.07
N PHE A 390 30.35 0.53 3.37
CA PHE A 390 29.04 0.29 3.95
C PHE A 390 28.10 1.49 3.75
N CYS A 391 28.58 2.71 4.00
CA CYS A 391 27.76 3.90 3.85
C CYS A 391 27.31 4.10 2.38
N GLN A 392 28.19 3.85 1.41
CA GLN A 392 27.83 3.90 -0.02
C GLN A 392 26.82 2.83 -0.40
N ASP A 393 27.02 1.60 0.03
CA ASP A 393 26.10 0.50 -0.24
C ASP A 393 24.74 0.74 0.39
N MET A 394 24.74 1.21 1.65
CA MET A 394 23.52 1.53 2.36
C MET A 394 22.77 2.69 1.68
N LEU A 395 23.47 3.72 1.22
CA LEU A 395 22.86 4.81 0.46
C LEU A 395 22.12 4.29 -0.78
N ASN A 396 22.73 3.40 -1.56
CA ASN A 396 22.09 2.82 -2.74
C ASN A 396 20.84 2.00 -2.38
N LYS A 397 20.84 1.35 -1.21
CA LYS A 397 19.73 0.52 -0.74
C LYS A 397 18.54 1.35 -0.24
N VAL A 398 18.79 2.32 0.64
CA VAL A 398 17.72 3.13 1.25
C VAL A 398 17.33 4.35 0.41
N SER A 399 18.07 4.64 -0.66
CA SER A 399 17.90 5.86 -1.46
C SER A 399 18.31 5.71 -2.93
N ARG A 400 17.70 4.76 -3.65
CA ARG A 400 18.14 4.32 -4.99
C ARG A 400 18.43 5.45 -5.99
N SER A 401 17.48 6.35 -6.27
CA SER A 401 17.73 7.39 -7.27
C SER A 401 18.38 8.67 -6.72
N PHE A 402 18.32 8.89 -5.41
CA PHE A 402 19.04 10.00 -4.79
C PHE A 402 20.53 9.68 -4.61
N ALA A 403 20.87 8.40 -4.40
CA ALA A 403 22.24 7.90 -4.43
C ALA A 403 22.95 8.28 -5.73
N ALA A 404 22.25 8.16 -6.86
CA ALA A 404 22.80 8.51 -8.16
C ALA A 404 23.21 9.98 -8.27
N VAL A 405 22.46 10.92 -7.67
CA VAL A 405 22.78 12.36 -7.67
C VAL A 405 23.75 12.78 -6.57
N ILE A 406 23.72 12.15 -5.38
CA ILE A 406 24.72 12.38 -4.35
C ILE A 406 26.11 11.98 -4.87
N LEU A 407 26.21 10.81 -5.50
CA LEU A 407 27.48 10.28 -5.99
C LEU A 407 28.08 11.08 -7.15
N GLN A 408 27.35 12.09 -7.68
CA GLN A 408 27.79 13.01 -8.72
C GLN A 408 28.27 14.36 -8.20
N LEU A 409 28.15 14.61 -6.90
CA LEU A 409 28.72 15.80 -6.28
C LEU A 409 30.25 15.77 -6.35
N PRO A 410 30.92 16.92 -6.20
CA PRO A 410 32.37 16.96 -6.04
C PRO A 410 32.81 16.00 -4.93
N GLU A 411 33.93 15.30 -5.13
CA GLU A 411 34.45 14.27 -4.22
C GLU A 411 34.47 14.73 -2.76
N GLU A 412 34.93 15.96 -2.52
CA GLU A 412 35.03 16.59 -1.20
C GLU A 412 33.69 16.76 -0.47
N MET A 413 32.57 16.89 -1.20
CA MET A 413 31.22 17.02 -0.62
C MET A 413 30.44 15.72 -0.60
N CYS A 414 30.82 14.77 -1.47
CA CYS A 414 30.06 13.56 -1.67
C CYS A 414 29.96 12.75 -0.38
N LEU A 415 31.07 12.62 0.38
CA LEU A 415 31.06 11.87 1.64
C LEU A 415 30.28 12.62 2.72
N ASP A 416 30.44 13.93 2.83
CA ASP A 416 29.73 14.77 3.81
C ASP A 416 28.21 14.65 3.64
N ILE A 417 27.72 14.78 2.41
CA ILE A 417 26.29 14.74 2.08
C ILE A 417 25.74 13.32 2.17
N LEU A 418 26.53 12.31 1.82
CA LEU A 418 26.16 10.91 2.01
C LEU A 418 25.95 10.60 3.50
N VAL A 419 26.89 10.97 4.36
CA VAL A 419 26.77 10.76 5.82
C VAL A 419 25.60 11.57 6.35
N PHE A 420 25.48 12.84 5.94
CA PHE A 420 24.36 13.69 6.32
C PHE A 420 23.02 13.01 5.99
N TYR A 421 22.90 12.45 4.80
CA TYR A 421 21.71 11.72 4.37
C TYR A 421 21.43 10.49 5.26
N LEU A 422 22.42 9.62 5.49
CA LEU A 422 22.22 8.40 6.28
C LEU A 422 21.91 8.69 7.76
N VAL A 423 22.50 9.74 8.32
CA VAL A 423 22.20 10.19 9.68
C VAL A 423 20.75 10.62 9.80
N LEU A 424 20.29 11.47 8.88
CA LEU A 424 18.90 11.92 8.89
C LEU A 424 17.94 10.79 8.55
N ARG A 425 18.31 9.84 7.68
CA ARG A 425 17.50 8.65 7.40
C ARG A 425 17.37 7.77 8.64
N GLY A 426 18.45 7.55 9.41
CA GLY A 426 18.35 6.81 10.66
C GLY A 426 17.45 7.50 11.70
N LEU A 427 17.51 8.83 11.77
CA LEU A 427 16.62 9.62 12.63
C LEU A 427 15.14 9.50 12.19
N ASP A 428 14.89 9.59 10.88
CA ASP A 428 13.58 9.41 10.23
C ASP A 428 13.01 8.03 10.54
N THR A 429 13.79 6.95 10.36
CA THR A 429 13.38 5.57 10.69
C THR A 429 12.94 5.42 12.16
N VAL A 430 13.57 6.14 13.10
CA VAL A 430 13.14 6.16 14.50
C VAL A 430 11.81 6.90 14.67
N GLU A 431 11.64 8.05 13.99
CA GLU A 431 10.40 8.84 14.03
C GLU A 431 9.22 8.12 13.40
N ASP A 432 9.46 7.31 12.38
CA ASP A 432 8.40 6.64 11.61
C ASP A 432 7.88 5.39 12.27
N ASP A 433 8.69 4.74 13.11
CA ASP A 433 8.32 3.49 13.73
C ASP A 433 7.28 3.75 14.83
N MET A 434 6.01 3.52 14.49
CA MET A 434 4.87 3.67 15.39
C MET A 434 4.70 2.48 16.34
N THR A 435 5.49 1.42 16.18
CA THR A 435 5.29 0.13 16.86
C THR A 435 6.40 -0.21 17.85
N ALA A 436 7.63 0.28 17.60
CA ALA A 436 8.79 -0.09 18.40
C ALA A 436 8.78 0.53 19.81
N PHE A 437 8.10 1.65 20.01
CA PHE A 437 8.07 2.38 21.27
C PHE A 437 6.70 2.26 21.94
N LYS A 438 6.64 1.55 23.08
CA LYS A 438 5.41 1.43 23.88
C LYS A 438 5.08 2.71 24.66
N ASP A 439 6.11 3.44 25.08
CA ASP A 439 5.99 4.74 25.73
C ASP A 439 6.46 5.85 24.76
N PRO A 440 5.57 6.79 24.36
CA PRO A 440 5.95 7.93 23.53
C PRO A 440 7.12 8.75 24.10
N LYS A 441 7.31 8.78 25.42
CA LYS A 441 8.43 9.53 26.05
C LYS A 441 9.79 8.90 25.76
N GLU A 442 9.86 7.60 25.57
CA GLU A 442 11.12 6.92 25.19
C GLU A 442 11.54 7.35 23.78
N LYS A 443 10.57 7.40 22.85
CA LYS A 443 10.78 7.90 21.48
C LYS A 443 11.19 9.38 21.47
N GLU A 444 10.48 10.22 22.22
CA GLU A 444 10.78 11.64 22.37
C GLU A 444 12.23 11.85 22.88
N ALA A 445 12.60 11.14 23.95
CA ALA A 445 13.93 11.23 24.53
C ALA A 445 15.02 10.77 23.55
N LEU A 446 14.75 9.72 22.77
CA LEU A 446 15.68 9.23 21.75
C LEU A 446 15.86 10.24 20.63
N LEU A 447 14.78 10.77 20.05
CA LEU A 447 14.84 11.75 18.95
C LEU A 447 15.63 13.00 19.36
N VAL A 448 15.36 13.55 20.55
CA VAL A 448 16.08 14.73 21.08
C VAL A 448 17.57 14.44 21.29
N ASN A 449 17.92 13.22 21.72
CA ASN A 449 19.30 12.84 22.03
C ASN A 449 20.02 12.10 20.89
N PHE A 450 19.39 11.86 19.74
CA PHE A 450 19.95 11.08 18.64
C PHE A 450 21.31 11.64 18.17
N HIS A 451 21.41 12.96 18.03
CA HIS A 451 22.66 13.65 17.67
C HIS A 451 23.82 13.44 18.67
N LYS A 452 23.54 13.10 19.93
CA LYS A 452 24.57 12.79 20.94
C LYS A 452 24.85 11.31 21.00
N GLN A 453 23.80 10.49 20.98
CA GLN A 453 23.91 9.06 21.13
C GLN A 453 24.45 8.44 19.83
N ALA A 454 23.72 8.57 18.73
CA ALA A 454 24.05 7.91 17.47
C ALA A 454 25.31 8.46 16.81
N LEU A 455 25.57 9.77 16.90
CA LEU A 455 26.74 10.39 16.23
C LEU A 455 28.03 10.34 17.04
N LEU A 456 27.96 10.49 18.38
CA LEU A 456 29.17 10.61 19.20
C LEU A 456 29.60 9.29 19.83
N ASP A 457 28.67 8.33 20.02
CA ASP A 457 29.03 6.98 20.43
C ASP A 457 29.19 6.07 19.20
N THR A 458 30.46 5.76 18.88
CA THR A 458 30.82 4.89 17.75
C THR A 458 30.36 3.44 17.90
N ASN A 459 29.82 3.05 19.06
CA ASN A 459 29.24 1.72 19.30
C ASN A 459 27.70 1.74 19.33
N TRP A 460 27.09 2.92 19.22
CA TRP A 460 25.65 3.05 19.24
C TRP A 460 25.04 2.32 18.06
N ARG A 461 24.03 1.50 18.35
CA ARG A 461 23.20 0.80 17.38
C ARG A 461 21.81 0.61 17.98
N MET A 462 20.83 0.37 17.12
CA MET A 462 19.48 0.08 17.54
C MET A 462 18.93 -1.15 16.83
N ASP A 463 18.49 -2.12 17.62
CA ASP A 463 17.81 -3.33 17.16
C ASP A 463 16.29 -3.16 17.34
N GLY A 464 15.50 -3.73 16.44
CA GLY A 464 14.03 -3.75 16.58
C GLY A 464 13.30 -2.44 16.24
N VAL A 465 13.97 -1.50 15.56
CA VAL A 465 13.37 -0.29 14.98
C VAL A 465 13.60 -0.27 13.48
N GLY A 466 12.56 0.08 12.73
CA GLY A 466 12.59 0.14 11.27
C GLY A 466 12.64 -1.23 10.60
N GLU A 467 12.70 -1.22 9.25
CA GLU A 467 12.53 -2.44 8.45
C GLU A 467 13.47 -2.57 7.27
N GLY A 468 13.68 -3.81 6.82
CA GLY A 468 14.53 -4.11 5.67
C GLY A 468 15.91 -3.46 5.80
N ASP A 469 16.36 -2.78 4.75
CA ASP A 469 17.66 -2.08 4.76
C ASP A 469 17.70 -0.89 5.74
N GLU A 470 16.58 -0.28 6.15
CA GLU A 470 16.57 0.79 7.16
C GLU A 470 16.79 0.26 8.58
N ALA A 471 16.24 -0.91 8.90
CA ALA A 471 16.60 -1.62 10.12
C ALA A 471 18.11 -1.93 10.14
N VAL A 472 18.66 -2.39 9.00
CA VAL A 472 20.09 -2.68 8.87
C VAL A 472 20.93 -1.42 9.06
N LEU A 473 20.48 -0.26 8.57
CA LEU A 473 21.14 1.03 8.80
C LEU A 473 21.26 1.34 10.30
N LEU A 474 20.19 1.16 11.09
CA LEU A 474 20.22 1.39 12.54
C LEU A 474 21.02 0.34 13.31
N GLN A 475 20.96 -0.93 12.91
CA GLN A 475 21.71 -2.02 13.52
C GLN A 475 23.23 -1.89 13.29
N ARG A 476 23.59 -1.33 12.13
CA ARG A 476 24.98 -1.14 11.71
C ARG A 476 25.38 0.34 11.65
N PHE A 477 24.69 1.18 12.40
CA PHE A 477 24.97 2.61 12.54
C PHE A 477 26.41 2.95 12.97
N PRO A 478 27.17 2.08 13.69
CA PRO A 478 28.59 2.30 13.96
C PRO A 478 29.45 2.66 12.74
N HIS A 479 29.15 2.11 11.55
CA HIS A 479 29.88 2.48 10.33
C HIS A 479 29.61 3.94 9.93
N VAL A 480 28.36 4.41 10.11
CA VAL A 480 27.97 5.79 9.83
C VAL A 480 28.63 6.73 10.83
N SER A 481 28.63 6.42 12.13
CA SER A 481 29.21 7.28 13.16
C SER A 481 30.75 7.34 13.09
N LYS A 482 31.43 6.25 12.74
CA LYS A 482 32.88 6.27 12.43
C LYS A 482 33.20 7.12 11.19
N THR A 483 32.41 6.97 10.13
CA THR A 483 32.58 7.79 8.92
C THR A 483 32.33 9.26 9.24
N PHE A 484 31.27 9.57 9.97
CA PHE A 484 30.98 10.90 10.50
C PHE A 484 32.15 11.47 11.32
N ALA A 485 32.75 10.67 12.21
CA ALA A 485 33.89 11.09 13.02
C ALA A 485 35.12 11.46 12.18
N SER A 486 35.27 10.90 10.97
CA SER A 486 36.36 11.20 10.04
C SER A 486 36.15 12.47 9.21
N LEU A 487 34.94 13.04 9.19
CA LEU A 487 34.62 14.24 8.41
C LEU A 487 35.29 15.51 8.97
N PRO A 488 35.47 16.55 8.14
CA PRO A 488 35.93 17.85 8.59
C PRO A 488 35.08 18.42 9.73
N ALA A 489 35.71 19.16 10.65
CA ALA A 489 35.03 19.70 11.84
C ALA A 489 33.79 20.54 11.49
N GLN A 490 33.88 21.40 10.47
CA GLN A 490 32.78 22.23 10.01
C GLN A 490 31.58 21.39 9.51
N SER A 491 31.84 20.32 8.76
CA SER A 491 30.79 19.41 8.28
C SER A 491 30.13 18.67 9.44
N ARG A 492 30.91 18.20 10.42
CA ARG A 492 30.38 17.55 11.62
C ARG A 492 29.50 18.48 12.44
N GLU A 493 29.89 19.74 12.59
CA GLU A 493 29.10 20.76 13.29
C GLU A 493 27.75 21.01 12.61
N VAL A 494 27.72 21.12 11.28
CA VAL A 494 26.48 21.30 10.53
C VAL A 494 25.57 20.08 10.68
N ILE A 495 26.08 18.87 10.43
CA ILE A 495 25.30 17.62 10.50
C ILE A 495 24.74 17.43 11.92
N ALA A 496 25.56 17.62 12.96
CA ALA A 496 25.12 17.46 14.34
C ALA A 496 24.06 18.51 14.74
N ASP A 497 24.22 19.76 14.31
CA ASP A 497 23.25 20.83 14.59
C ASP A 497 21.91 20.57 13.90
N ILE A 498 21.91 20.19 12.62
CA ILE A 498 20.67 19.86 11.90
C ILE A 498 20.01 18.64 12.51
N THR A 499 20.76 17.57 12.79
CA THR A 499 20.23 16.36 13.43
C THR A 499 19.59 16.67 14.78
N ARG A 500 20.22 17.55 15.59
CA ARG A 500 19.68 18.00 16.87
C ARG A 500 18.36 18.76 16.71
N ARG A 501 18.31 19.73 15.80
CA ARG A 501 17.10 20.53 15.58
C ARG A 501 15.97 19.70 14.96
N MET A 502 16.30 18.80 14.04
CA MET A 502 15.34 17.87 13.42
C MET A 502 14.76 16.91 14.44
N GLY A 503 15.61 16.28 15.25
CA GLY A 503 15.15 15.39 16.33
C GLY A 503 14.27 16.10 17.36
N ALA A 504 14.62 17.34 17.73
CA ALA A 504 13.78 18.16 18.61
C ALA A 504 12.45 18.56 17.95
N GLY A 505 12.46 18.92 16.67
CA GLY A 505 11.26 19.28 15.92
C GLY A 505 10.33 18.08 15.72
N MET A 506 10.86 16.91 15.38
CA MET A 506 10.13 15.64 15.30
C MET A 506 9.50 15.25 16.63
N ALA A 507 10.24 15.43 17.73
CA ALA A 507 9.73 15.20 19.08
C ALA A 507 8.49 16.06 19.43
N GLU A 508 8.35 17.27 18.85
CA GLU A 508 7.14 18.11 19.04
C GLU A 508 5.85 17.45 18.48
N PHE A 509 5.98 16.45 17.60
CA PHE A 509 4.86 15.74 16.98
C PHE A 509 4.66 14.34 17.56
N VAL A 510 5.56 13.86 18.42
CA VAL A 510 5.40 12.59 19.14
C VAL A 510 4.21 12.68 20.08
N GLY A 511 3.24 11.77 19.93
CA GLY A 511 2.03 11.71 20.76
C GLY A 511 0.94 12.72 20.37
N LYS A 512 1.15 13.56 19.35
CA LYS A 512 0.04 14.28 18.73
C LYS A 512 -0.79 13.34 17.87
N ASP A 513 -2.11 13.46 17.95
CA ASP A 513 -3.00 12.75 17.05
C ASP A 513 -2.95 13.40 15.65
N LEU A 514 -2.09 12.84 14.80
CA LEU A 514 -2.00 13.18 13.39
C LEU A 514 -2.93 12.31 12.52
N GLY A 515 -3.80 11.48 13.10
CA GLY A 515 -4.69 10.58 12.35
C GLY A 515 -5.67 11.32 11.42
N GLN A 516 -5.80 12.63 11.58
CA GLN A 516 -6.57 13.53 10.71
C GLN A 516 -5.72 14.69 10.14
N GLY A 517 -4.40 14.63 10.25
CA GLY A 517 -3.49 15.66 9.77
C GLY A 517 -3.21 16.78 10.76
N THR A 518 -2.28 17.67 10.37
CA THR A 518 -1.88 18.85 11.15
C THR A 518 -3.06 19.81 11.33
N THR A 519 -3.15 20.51 12.46
CA THR A 519 -4.36 21.29 12.78
C THR A 519 -4.53 22.51 11.87
N THR A 520 -3.44 23.21 11.61
CA THR A 520 -3.41 24.49 10.89
C THR A 520 -2.36 24.48 9.79
N THR A 521 -2.49 25.41 8.85
CA THR A 521 -1.46 25.63 7.82
C THR A 521 -0.12 26.08 8.41
N VAL A 522 -0.14 26.77 9.55
CA VAL A 522 1.08 27.13 10.31
C VAL A 522 1.77 25.88 10.86
N GLU A 523 1.01 24.94 11.44
CA GLU A 523 1.55 23.67 11.94
C GLU A 523 2.06 22.79 10.80
N TYR A 524 1.35 22.75 9.67
CA TYR A 524 1.78 22.07 8.44
C TYR A 524 3.13 22.60 7.92
N ASN A 525 3.28 23.93 7.84
CA ASN A 525 4.53 24.57 7.43
C ASN A 525 5.65 24.33 8.44
N ARG A 526 5.33 24.33 9.75
CA ARG A 526 6.30 24.02 10.82
C ARG A 526 6.78 22.57 10.74
N TYR A 527 5.88 21.63 10.49
CA TYR A 527 6.22 20.23 10.26
C TYR A 527 7.15 20.10 9.04
N CYS A 528 6.77 20.67 7.89
CA CYS A 528 7.60 20.64 6.68
C CYS A 528 8.97 21.32 6.87
N HIS A 529 9.03 22.39 7.66
CA HIS A 529 10.30 23.03 8.04
C HIS A 529 11.22 22.04 8.75
N PHE A 530 10.71 21.31 9.74
CA PHE A 530 11.55 20.40 10.50
C PHE A 530 12.03 19.19 9.70
N VAL A 531 11.15 18.57 8.90
CA VAL A 531 11.48 17.33 8.20
C VAL A 531 12.11 17.53 6.82
N ALA A 532 12.16 18.76 6.31
CA ALA A 532 12.71 19.06 4.99
C ALA A 532 13.39 20.42 4.86
N GLY A 533 12.76 21.48 5.36
CA GLY A 533 13.29 22.86 5.26
C GLY A 533 14.68 23.01 5.88
N MET A 534 14.89 22.46 7.09
CA MET A 534 16.20 22.45 7.75
C MET A 534 17.24 21.66 6.97
N ILE A 535 16.84 20.69 6.16
CA ILE A 535 17.80 19.92 5.37
C ILE A 535 18.32 20.76 4.20
N GLY A 536 17.49 21.62 3.62
CA GLY A 536 17.94 22.65 2.68
C GLY A 536 18.95 23.61 3.31
N GLU A 537 18.71 24.05 4.56
CA GLU A 537 19.67 24.88 5.32
C GLU A 537 20.99 24.13 5.54
N GLY A 538 20.93 22.87 6.00
CA GLY A 538 22.10 22.01 6.23
C GLY A 538 22.94 21.84 4.97
N LEU A 539 22.31 21.52 3.84
CA LEU A 539 22.99 21.43 2.55
C LEU A 539 23.66 22.74 2.15
N SER A 540 22.96 23.87 2.27
CA SER A 540 23.50 25.21 1.95
C SER A 540 24.75 25.53 2.76
N ARG A 541 24.75 25.14 4.05
CA ARG A 541 25.90 25.28 4.95
C ARG A 541 27.04 24.34 4.57
N LEU A 542 26.76 23.09 4.20
CA LEU A 542 27.78 22.13 3.73
C LEU A 542 28.42 22.57 2.40
N PHE A 543 27.64 23.08 1.44
CA PHE A 543 28.15 23.60 0.17
C PHE A 543 29.10 24.79 0.40
N SER A 544 28.74 25.66 1.35
CA SER A 544 29.55 26.83 1.72
C SER A 544 30.82 26.42 2.48
N ALA A 545 30.70 25.48 3.43
CA ALA A 545 31.82 25.01 4.27
C ALA A 545 32.93 24.32 3.45
N THR A 546 32.56 23.63 2.36
CA THR A 546 33.51 22.99 1.44
C THR A 546 34.10 23.97 0.41
N GLY A 547 33.69 25.25 0.42
CA GLY A 547 34.17 26.27 -0.50
C GLY A 547 33.72 26.06 -1.95
N LYS A 548 32.80 25.13 -2.21
CA LYS A 548 32.25 24.89 -3.56
C LYS A 548 31.17 25.90 -3.92
N GLU A 549 30.54 26.52 -2.93
CA GLU A 549 29.61 27.64 -3.10
C GLU A 549 30.01 28.85 -2.25
N SER A 550 29.41 30.01 -2.55
CA SER A 550 29.68 31.25 -1.80
C SER A 550 29.22 31.15 -0.35
N GLU A 551 29.98 31.73 0.59
CA GLU A 551 29.60 31.81 2.01
C GLU A 551 28.23 32.45 2.24
N SER A 552 27.83 33.40 1.39
CA SER A 552 26.51 34.04 1.44
C SER A 552 25.35 33.08 1.19
N LEU A 553 25.59 31.91 0.58
CA LEU A 553 24.57 30.89 0.34
C LEU A 553 24.08 30.29 1.66
N ALA A 554 24.97 30.06 2.63
CA ALA A 554 24.62 29.58 3.97
C ALA A 554 23.71 30.56 4.74
N LEU A 555 23.68 31.84 4.35
CA LEU A 555 22.83 32.87 4.94
C LEU A 555 21.41 32.90 4.32
N GLN A 556 21.17 32.20 3.21
CA GLN A 556 19.88 32.18 2.52
C GLN A 556 18.91 31.18 3.14
N VAL A 557 18.71 31.26 4.45
CA VAL A 557 17.94 30.27 5.23
C VAL A 557 16.50 30.17 4.74
N GLU A 558 15.84 31.29 4.44
CA GLU A 558 14.46 31.30 3.95
C GLU A 558 14.33 30.64 2.57
N LEU A 559 15.23 30.96 1.63
CA LEU A 559 15.22 30.35 0.30
C LEU A 559 15.53 28.84 0.37
N ALA A 560 16.49 28.46 1.22
CA ALA A 560 16.84 27.07 1.46
C ALA A 560 15.69 26.29 2.12
N ASN A 561 14.95 26.95 3.02
CA ASN A 561 13.75 26.40 3.63
C ASN A 561 12.66 26.17 2.58
N SER A 562 12.37 27.15 1.71
CA SER A 562 11.39 27.02 0.62
C SER A 562 11.74 25.86 -0.34
N MET A 563 13.03 25.65 -0.64
CA MET A 563 13.49 24.48 -1.42
C MET A 563 13.09 23.15 -0.77
N GLY A 564 13.21 23.02 0.55
CA GLY A 564 12.79 21.82 1.29
C GLY A 564 11.27 21.68 1.38
N LEU A 565 10.56 22.78 1.68
CA LEU A 565 9.11 22.81 1.77
C LEU A 565 8.46 22.40 0.45
N PHE A 566 8.93 22.90 -0.70
CA PHE A 566 8.34 22.53 -1.99
C PHE A 566 8.41 21.02 -2.25
N LEU A 567 9.57 20.40 -1.97
CA LEU A 567 9.74 18.95 -2.12
C LEU A 567 8.84 18.18 -1.15
N GLN A 568 8.78 18.59 0.13
CA GLN A 568 8.00 17.90 1.15
C GLN A 568 6.50 17.98 0.88
N LYS A 569 6.00 19.18 0.58
CA LYS A 569 4.59 19.38 0.23
C LYS A 569 4.21 18.58 -1.00
N THR A 570 5.11 18.47 -1.97
CA THR A 570 4.89 17.61 -3.16
C THR A 570 4.68 16.14 -2.80
N ASN A 571 5.52 15.59 -1.91
CA ASN A 571 5.34 14.21 -1.46
C ASN A 571 4.03 14.03 -0.70
N ILE A 572 3.75 14.88 0.29
CA ILE A 572 2.52 14.82 1.10
C ILE A 572 1.26 14.93 0.24
N ILE A 573 1.27 15.73 -0.82
CA ILE A 573 0.14 15.87 -1.73
C ILE A 573 -0.02 14.62 -2.60
N ARG A 574 1.09 14.11 -3.17
CA ARG A 574 1.08 12.95 -4.06
C ARG A 574 0.70 11.65 -3.32
N ASP A 575 1.22 11.47 -2.10
CA ASP A 575 1.17 10.22 -1.34
C ASP A 575 -0.04 10.14 -0.40
N TYR A 576 -1.02 11.06 -0.52
CA TYR A 576 -2.24 11.12 0.30
C TYR A 576 -2.83 9.75 0.65
N LEU A 577 -3.07 8.90 -0.35
CA LEU A 577 -3.71 7.60 -0.13
C LEU A 577 -2.76 6.58 0.52
N GLU A 578 -1.47 6.60 0.18
CA GLU A 578 -0.46 5.75 0.85
C GLU A 578 -0.35 6.13 2.33
N ASP A 579 -0.20 7.42 2.63
CA ASP A 579 -0.13 7.93 3.99
C ASP A 579 -1.38 7.54 4.78
N TYR A 580 -2.57 7.78 4.21
CA TYR A 580 -3.84 7.47 4.87
C TYR A 580 -4.03 5.97 5.14
N VAL A 581 -3.67 5.11 4.18
CA VAL A 581 -3.71 3.64 4.35
C VAL A 581 -2.71 3.15 5.40
N ASP A 582 -1.57 3.84 5.54
CA ASP A 582 -0.59 3.57 6.59
C ASP A 582 -0.97 4.20 7.96
N GLY A 583 -2.17 4.76 8.09
CA GLY A 583 -2.66 5.36 9.33
C GLY A 583 -2.05 6.72 9.64
N ARG A 584 -1.44 7.37 8.65
CA ARG A 584 -0.82 8.70 8.76
C ARG A 584 -1.66 9.72 8.01
N ALA A 585 -1.69 10.95 8.50
CA ALA A 585 -2.23 12.07 7.77
C ALA A 585 -1.42 13.33 8.03
N PHE A 586 -1.24 14.14 6.99
CA PHE A 586 -0.42 15.35 7.07
C PHE A 586 -1.15 16.59 6.55
N TRP A 587 -2.16 16.40 5.69
CA TRP A 587 -2.95 17.50 5.12
C TRP A 587 -3.55 18.36 6.25
N PRO A 588 -3.41 19.69 6.19
CA PRO A 588 -3.87 20.55 7.28
C PRO A 588 -5.40 20.57 7.39
N GLN A 589 -5.92 20.31 8.60
CA GLN A 589 -7.35 20.31 8.92
C GLN A 589 -8.04 21.61 8.54
N GLU A 590 -7.39 22.74 8.78
CA GLU A 590 -7.85 24.07 8.36
C GLU A 590 -8.15 24.16 6.85
N VAL A 591 -7.45 23.39 6.00
CA VAL A 591 -7.67 23.35 4.56
C VAL A 591 -8.73 22.31 4.23
N TRP A 592 -8.50 21.04 4.59
CA TRP A 592 -9.37 19.97 4.11
C TRP A 592 -10.78 20.01 4.72
N LYS A 593 -10.96 20.54 5.94
CA LYS A 593 -12.30 20.74 6.54
C LYS A 593 -13.16 21.74 5.78
N LYS A 594 -12.58 22.61 4.94
CA LYS A 594 -13.35 23.50 4.04
C LYS A 594 -14.09 22.72 2.96
N TYR A 595 -13.57 21.55 2.60
CA TYR A 595 -14.07 20.73 1.50
C TYR A 595 -14.74 19.44 1.99
N SER A 596 -14.36 18.95 3.17
CA SER A 596 -14.96 17.75 3.76
C SER A 596 -16.42 17.97 4.16
N LYS A 597 -17.30 17.03 3.81
CA LYS A 597 -18.72 17.05 4.21
C LYS A 597 -18.99 16.29 5.50
N THR A 598 -18.20 15.27 5.78
CA THR A 598 -18.34 14.41 6.97
C THR A 598 -17.48 14.87 8.14
N GLY A 599 -16.56 15.80 7.90
CA GLY A 599 -15.58 16.25 8.89
C GLY A 599 -14.39 15.31 9.04
N GLN A 600 -14.19 14.36 8.11
CA GLN A 600 -13.08 13.40 8.12
C GLN A 600 -12.25 13.49 6.84
N LEU A 601 -10.92 13.42 6.96
CA LEU A 601 -9.99 13.47 5.83
C LEU A 601 -10.11 12.25 4.90
N GLY A 602 -10.44 11.08 5.46
CA GLY A 602 -10.55 9.82 4.73
C GLY A 602 -11.66 9.77 3.68
N GLU A 603 -12.63 10.68 3.77
CA GLU A 603 -13.73 10.73 2.80
C GLU A 603 -13.25 10.99 1.37
N PHE A 604 -12.11 11.66 1.19
CA PHE A 604 -11.57 11.97 -0.13
C PHE A 604 -11.11 10.75 -0.91
N ALA A 605 -10.83 9.62 -0.24
CA ALA A 605 -10.61 8.33 -0.90
C ALA A 605 -11.89 7.76 -1.55
N LEU A 606 -13.08 8.20 -1.13
CA LEU A 606 -14.35 7.70 -1.62
C LEU A 606 -14.75 8.38 -2.94
N PRO A 607 -15.22 7.64 -3.96
CA PRO A 607 -15.64 8.22 -5.24
C PRO A 607 -16.74 9.28 -5.15
N HIS A 608 -17.64 9.17 -4.16
CA HIS A 608 -18.75 10.11 -4.00
C HIS A 608 -18.29 11.54 -3.66
N PHE A 609 -17.17 11.68 -2.95
CA PHE A 609 -16.61 12.99 -2.57
C PHE A 609 -15.58 13.51 -3.57
N ARG A 610 -15.49 12.93 -4.78
CA ARG A 610 -14.40 13.20 -5.72
C ARG A 610 -14.22 14.68 -6.06
N GLN A 611 -15.31 15.41 -6.29
CA GLN A 611 -15.21 16.83 -6.61
C GLN A 611 -14.66 17.65 -5.44
N ASN A 612 -15.07 17.33 -4.21
CA ASN A 612 -14.57 18.00 -3.01
C ASN A 612 -13.10 17.66 -2.75
N ALA A 613 -12.74 16.40 -2.97
CA ALA A 613 -11.38 15.91 -2.89
C ALA A 613 -10.48 16.67 -3.89
N LEU A 614 -10.91 16.80 -5.16
CA LEU A 614 -10.20 17.58 -6.19
C LEU A 614 -10.06 19.05 -5.81
N ASN A 615 -11.10 19.68 -5.26
CA ASN A 615 -11.03 21.08 -4.81
C ASN A 615 -10.03 21.25 -3.64
N CYS A 616 -9.95 20.27 -2.73
CA CYS A 616 -8.96 20.28 -1.65
C CYS A 616 -7.53 20.07 -2.20
N LEU A 617 -7.35 19.11 -3.11
CA LEU A 617 -6.09 18.84 -3.79
C LEU A 617 -5.56 20.09 -4.49
N ASN A 618 -6.41 20.78 -5.25
CA ASN A 618 -6.03 22.00 -5.97
C ASN A 618 -5.62 23.13 -5.00
N HIS A 619 -6.27 23.24 -3.83
CA HIS A 619 -5.87 24.18 -2.79
C HIS A 619 -4.44 23.88 -2.29
N LEU A 620 -4.15 22.61 -1.99
CA LEU A 620 -2.82 22.22 -1.50
C LEU A 620 -1.73 22.35 -2.56
N VAL A 621 -2.05 22.08 -3.83
CA VAL A 621 -1.13 22.36 -4.95
C VAL A 621 -0.83 23.85 -5.02
N LEU A 622 -1.84 24.73 -4.92
CA LEU A 622 -1.62 26.17 -4.89
C LEU A 622 -0.69 26.59 -3.73
N ASP A 623 -0.91 26.06 -2.53
CA ASP A 623 -0.06 26.29 -1.36
C ASP A 623 1.39 25.78 -1.53
N ALA A 624 1.60 24.73 -2.33
CA ALA A 624 2.94 24.28 -2.71
C ALA A 624 3.59 25.20 -3.75
N LEU A 625 2.82 25.70 -4.73
CA LEU A 625 3.33 26.59 -5.79
C LEU A 625 3.89 27.92 -5.27
N ASP A 626 3.45 28.38 -4.10
CA ASP A 626 3.98 29.60 -3.46
C ASP A 626 5.48 29.53 -3.15
N HIS A 627 6.07 28.32 -3.09
CA HIS A 627 7.51 28.13 -2.86
C HIS A 627 8.36 28.23 -4.14
N VAL A 628 7.74 28.18 -5.32
CA VAL A 628 8.46 28.05 -6.61
C VAL A 628 9.37 29.24 -6.89
N GLU A 629 8.91 30.46 -6.61
CA GLU A 629 9.70 31.66 -6.84
C GLU A 629 11.01 31.65 -6.03
N ASP A 630 10.92 31.26 -4.76
CA ASP A 630 12.08 31.13 -3.88
C ASP A 630 13.01 29.99 -4.31
N CYS A 631 12.45 28.88 -4.80
CA CYS A 631 13.25 27.80 -5.37
C CYS A 631 14.06 28.28 -6.59
N LEU A 632 13.44 29.02 -7.51
CA LEU A 632 14.12 29.58 -8.68
C LEU A 632 15.18 30.62 -8.29
N LYS A 633 14.92 31.45 -7.28
CA LYS A 633 15.89 32.38 -6.71
C LYS A 633 17.08 31.63 -6.11
N TYR A 634 16.83 30.61 -5.28
CA TYR A 634 17.89 29.80 -4.68
C TYR A 634 18.78 29.15 -5.74
N LEU A 635 18.18 28.48 -6.73
CA LEU A 635 18.93 27.84 -7.82
C LEU A 635 19.76 28.84 -8.64
N SER A 636 19.31 30.09 -8.76
CA SER A 636 20.05 31.15 -9.46
C SER A 636 21.28 31.64 -8.69
N LEU A 637 21.43 31.31 -7.41
CA LEU A 637 22.60 31.66 -6.60
C LEU A 637 23.73 30.63 -6.68
N LEU A 638 23.43 29.40 -7.10
CA LEU A 638 24.39 28.30 -7.19
C LEU A 638 25.36 28.52 -8.36
N ARG A 639 26.65 28.31 -8.11
CA ARG A 639 27.73 28.55 -9.08
C ARG A 639 28.38 27.27 -9.55
N ASN A 640 28.45 26.27 -8.68
CA ASN A 640 29.06 24.99 -9.01
C ASN A 640 28.06 24.15 -9.84
N PRO A 641 28.41 23.70 -11.06
CA PRO A 641 27.48 22.96 -11.92
C PRO A 641 26.96 21.65 -11.33
N GLU A 642 27.79 20.95 -10.53
CA GLU A 642 27.41 19.68 -9.91
C GLU A 642 26.46 19.89 -8.72
N VAL A 643 26.70 20.93 -7.90
CA VAL A 643 25.78 21.36 -6.85
C VAL A 643 24.48 21.88 -7.45
N PHE A 644 24.55 22.70 -8.50
CA PHE A 644 23.39 23.18 -9.23
C PHE A 644 22.53 22.02 -9.70
N ARG A 645 23.13 21.05 -10.39
CA ARG A 645 22.41 19.87 -10.87
C ARG A 645 21.80 19.08 -9.72
N PHE A 646 22.55 18.83 -8.65
CA PHE A 646 22.05 18.15 -7.45
C PHE A 646 20.81 18.84 -6.85
N CYS A 647 20.80 20.17 -6.79
CA CYS A 647 19.66 20.94 -6.28
C CYS A 647 18.52 21.10 -7.30
N ALA A 648 18.82 21.29 -8.58
CA ALA A 648 17.83 21.58 -9.64
C ALA A 648 16.99 20.37 -9.99
N ILE A 649 17.64 19.20 -10.04
CA ILE A 649 17.04 17.93 -10.41
C ILE A 649 15.76 17.65 -9.59
N PRO A 650 15.79 17.66 -8.24
CA PRO A 650 14.59 17.43 -7.43
C PRO A 650 13.49 18.48 -7.60
N GLN A 651 13.86 19.74 -7.79
CA GLN A 651 12.89 20.82 -7.94
C GLN A 651 12.12 20.72 -9.26
N ILE A 652 12.80 20.33 -10.34
CA ILE A 652 12.14 20.04 -11.63
C ILE A 652 11.18 18.85 -11.50
N MET A 653 11.56 17.78 -10.79
CA MET A 653 10.65 16.64 -10.57
C MET A 653 9.45 17.02 -9.72
N ALA A 654 9.62 17.92 -8.75
CA ALA A 654 8.54 18.39 -7.92
C ALA A 654 7.50 19.17 -8.74
N ILE A 655 7.91 20.14 -9.57
CA ILE A 655 6.97 20.88 -10.42
C ILE A 655 6.33 19.99 -11.50
N ALA A 656 7.06 19.00 -12.02
CA ALA A 656 6.49 17.99 -12.92
C ALA A 656 5.41 17.16 -12.22
N THR A 657 5.67 16.73 -10.99
CA THR A 657 4.72 15.98 -10.16
C THR A 657 3.50 16.84 -9.83
N MET A 658 3.70 18.11 -9.46
CA MET A 658 2.62 19.09 -9.26
C MET A 658 1.71 19.21 -10.49
N ALA A 659 2.31 19.29 -11.68
CA ALA A 659 1.55 19.31 -12.92
C ALA A 659 0.77 18.02 -13.18
N GLU A 660 1.28 16.85 -12.77
CA GLU A 660 0.56 15.58 -12.88
C GLU A 660 -0.57 15.42 -11.85
N VAL A 661 -0.37 15.86 -10.60
CA VAL A 661 -1.36 15.71 -9.54
C VAL A 661 -2.46 16.78 -9.57
N TYR A 662 -2.19 17.97 -10.11
CA TYR A 662 -3.19 19.04 -10.15
C TYR A 662 -4.45 18.60 -10.92
N ASN A 663 -5.59 18.76 -10.25
CA ASN A 663 -6.91 18.36 -10.74
C ASN A 663 -6.98 16.89 -11.23
N ASN A 664 -6.21 16.00 -10.61
CA ASN A 664 -6.11 14.59 -11.00
C ASN A 664 -6.72 13.66 -9.94
N GLU A 665 -7.82 13.01 -10.31
CA GLU A 665 -8.54 12.11 -9.43
C GLU A 665 -7.70 10.91 -8.96
N LYS A 666 -6.68 10.52 -9.73
CA LYS A 666 -5.85 9.34 -9.43
C LYS A 666 -5.08 9.45 -8.12
N VAL A 667 -4.87 10.65 -7.58
CA VAL A 667 -4.25 10.87 -6.25
C VAL A 667 -5.05 10.18 -5.13
N PHE A 668 -6.36 10.03 -5.32
CA PHE A 668 -7.26 9.44 -4.33
C PHE A 668 -7.55 7.95 -4.54
N THR A 669 -6.99 7.35 -5.60
CA THR A 669 -7.16 5.92 -5.90
C THR A 669 -5.83 5.19 -5.94
N GLY A 670 -4.72 5.91 -5.93
CA GLY A 670 -3.40 5.37 -6.08
C GLY A 670 -2.32 6.43 -5.94
N VAL A 671 -1.08 6.06 -6.25
CA VAL A 671 0.03 7.01 -6.29
C VAL A 671 0.35 7.40 -7.72
N VAL A 672 0.27 8.70 -8.00
CA VAL A 672 0.51 9.29 -9.32
C VAL A 672 2.00 9.48 -9.53
N LYS A 673 2.53 8.97 -10.65
CA LYS A 673 3.96 9.11 -10.99
C LYS A 673 4.19 9.72 -12.35
N ILE A 674 5.24 10.52 -12.44
CA ILE A 674 5.82 10.91 -13.73
C ILE A 674 6.45 9.68 -14.42
N ARG A 675 6.36 9.65 -15.74
CA ARG A 675 6.93 8.58 -16.59
C ARG A 675 8.47 8.59 -16.55
N LYS A 676 9.08 7.40 -16.62
CA LYS A 676 10.54 7.22 -16.57
C LYS A 676 11.28 7.95 -17.69
N GLY A 677 10.72 7.95 -18.91
CA GLY A 677 11.30 8.66 -20.06
C GLY A 677 11.34 10.18 -19.87
N LEU A 678 10.26 10.78 -19.34
CA LEU A 678 10.22 12.20 -18.99
C LEU A 678 11.26 12.50 -17.93
N ALA A 679 11.32 11.72 -16.86
CA ALA A 679 12.30 11.96 -15.82
C ALA A 679 13.76 11.83 -16.30
N ALA A 680 14.07 10.86 -17.18
CA ALA A 680 15.36 10.81 -17.85
C ALA A 680 15.66 12.10 -18.62
N GLN A 681 14.67 12.64 -19.34
CA GLN A 681 14.81 13.90 -20.06
C GLN A 681 14.99 15.11 -19.11
N LEU A 682 14.24 15.18 -18.01
CA LEU A 682 14.35 16.22 -17.00
C LEU A 682 15.75 16.22 -16.35
N ILE A 683 16.31 15.03 -16.08
CA ILE A 683 17.67 14.89 -15.56
C ILE A 683 18.69 15.46 -16.56
N LEU A 684 18.59 15.12 -17.85
CA LEU A 684 19.54 15.61 -18.85
C LEU A 684 19.44 17.14 -19.05
N ASP A 685 18.23 17.69 -19.00
CA ASP A 685 17.98 19.12 -19.19
C ASP A 685 18.25 19.97 -17.93
N SER A 686 18.57 19.35 -16.79
CA SER A 686 18.76 20.03 -15.50
C SER A 686 20.16 20.62 -15.27
N SER A 687 21.02 20.64 -16.30
CA SER A 687 22.41 21.09 -16.19
C SER A 687 22.58 22.61 -16.24
N SER A 688 21.52 23.37 -16.49
CA SER A 688 21.58 24.84 -16.52
C SER A 688 20.27 25.49 -16.05
N ILE A 689 20.35 26.77 -15.70
CA ILE A 689 19.20 27.55 -15.24
C ILE A 689 18.18 27.78 -16.38
N GLU A 690 18.61 27.84 -17.64
CA GLU A 690 17.74 27.89 -18.81
C GLU A 690 16.93 26.60 -18.95
N GLY A 691 17.57 25.45 -18.74
CA GLY A 691 16.90 24.15 -18.73
C GLY A 691 15.86 24.03 -17.62
N VAL A 692 16.20 24.50 -16.40
CA VAL A 692 15.25 24.61 -15.28
C VAL A 692 14.07 25.51 -15.67
N HIS A 693 14.34 26.74 -16.13
CA HIS A 693 13.31 27.72 -16.49
C HIS A 693 12.39 27.18 -17.59
N LYS A 694 12.92 26.51 -18.61
CA LYS A 694 12.15 25.84 -19.66
C LYS A 694 11.11 24.88 -19.07
N TRP A 695 11.50 24.02 -18.13
CA TRP A 695 10.58 23.02 -17.57
C TRP A 695 9.59 23.62 -16.57
N PHE A 696 10.01 24.57 -15.72
CA PHE A 696 9.09 25.29 -14.85
C PHE A 696 8.04 26.06 -15.65
N TYR A 697 8.44 26.72 -16.74
CA TYR A 697 7.52 27.39 -17.67
C TYR A 697 6.52 26.39 -18.25
N ALA A 698 7.01 25.28 -18.81
CA ALA A 698 6.17 24.27 -19.46
C ALA A 698 5.17 23.63 -18.48
N PHE A 699 5.60 23.27 -17.26
CA PHE A 699 4.70 22.67 -16.28
C PHE A 699 3.72 23.67 -15.67
N ALA A 700 4.11 24.95 -15.51
CA ALA A 700 3.17 26.00 -15.14
C ALA A 700 2.07 26.20 -16.22
N GLN A 701 2.42 26.09 -17.50
CA GLN A 701 1.42 26.09 -18.58
C GLN A 701 0.48 24.88 -18.50
N VAL A 702 1.00 23.68 -18.18
CA VAL A 702 0.17 22.48 -18.01
C VAL A 702 -0.80 22.64 -16.85
N ILE A 703 -0.35 23.13 -15.69
CA ILE A 703 -1.22 23.39 -14.53
C ILE A 703 -2.29 24.40 -14.92
N LYS A 704 -1.89 25.55 -15.49
CA LYS A 704 -2.81 26.60 -15.95
C LYS A 704 -3.88 26.06 -16.91
N ALA A 705 -3.50 25.18 -17.84
CA ALA A 705 -4.44 24.58 -18.80
C ALA A 705 -5.43 23.59 -18.17
N LYS A 706 -5.10 23.01 -17.00
CA LYS A 706 -5.97 22.09 -16.24
C LYS A 706 -6.91 22.81 -15.26
N VAL A 707 -6.74 24.11 -15.05
CA VAL A 707 -7.58 24.89 -14.12
C VAL A 707 -9.02 24.88 -14.61
N SER A 708 -9.93 24.35 -13.78
CA SER A 708 -11.36 24.36 -14.03
C SER A 708 -11.98 25.65 -13.51
N GLU A 709 -12.98 26.19 -14.22
CA GLU A 709 -13.78 27.33 -13.74
C GLU A 709 -14.55 27.00 -12.45
N GLN A 710 -14.73 25.71 -12.15
CA GLN A 710 -15.40 25.23 -10.93
C GLN A 710 -14.49 25.20 -9.70
N ASP A 711 -13.18 25.43 -9.86
CA ASP A 711 -12.23 25.50 -8.76
C ASP A 711 -12.36 26.84 -8.03
N ALA A 712 -12.66 26.81 -6.73
CA ALA A 712 -12.78 28.00 -5.90
C ALA A 712 -11.48 28.84 -5.84
N ASN A 713 -10.33 28.22 -6.13
CA ASN A 713 -9.02 28.86 -6.21
C ASN A 713 -8.54 29.08 -7.65
N ALA A 714 -9.39 28.91 -8.67
CA ALA A 714 -9.01 29.00 -10.08
C ALA A 714 -8.20 30.26 -10.40
N LYS A 715 -8.72 31.44 -10.01
CA LYS A 715 -8.07 32.73 -10.26
C LYS A 715 -6.67 32.81 -9.64
N LYS A 716 -6.53 32.41 -8.37
CA LYS A 716 -5.25 32.44 -7.66
C LYS A 716 -4.25 31.45 -8.26
N THR A 717 -4.73 30.29 -8.70
CA THR A 717 -3.90 29.26 -9.34
C THR A 717 -3.39 29.75 -10.69
N VAL A 718 -4.26 30.37 -11.50
CA VAL A 718 -3.86 31.01 -12.76
C VAL A 718 -2.82 32.11 -12.52
N GLU A 719 -3.07 33.01 -11.57
CA GLU A 719 -2.12 34.08 -11.22
C GLU A 719 -0.76 33.52 -10.75
N SER A 720 -0.77 32.43 -9.97
CA SER A 720 0.47 31.76 -9.54
C SER A 720 1.23 31.17 -10.73
N CYS A 721 0.53 30.48 -11.64
CA CYS A 721 1.15 29.94 -12.86
C CYS A 721 1.69 31.06 -13.77
N GLU A 722 0.97 32.17 -13.91
CA GLU A 722 1.42 33.34 -14.69
C GLU A 722 2.69 33.96 -14.09
N ARG A 723 2.77 34.11 -12.76
CA ARG A 723 4.00 34.58 -12.10
C ARG A 723 5.18 33.64 -12.39
N ILE A 724 4.99 32.32 -12.28
CA ILE A 724 6.04 31.34 -12.59
C ILE A 724 6.47 31.46 -14.05
N MET A 725 5.51 31.59 -14.97
CA MET A 725 5.78 31.78 -16.39
C MET A 725 6.56 33.07 -16.67
N ASP A 726 6.20 34.18 -16.04
CA ASP A 726 6.88 35.47 -16.20
C ASP A 726 8.32 35.42 -15.69
N LEU A 727 8.54 34.81 -14.51
CA LEU A 727 9.89 34.61 -13.94
C LEU A 727 10.77 33.73 -14.82
N THR A 728 10.18 32.85 -15.63
CA THR A 728 10.91 31.86 -16.43
C THR A 728 10.99 32.20 -17.92
N ALA A 729 10.17 33.12 -18.42
CA ALA A 729 9.98 33.41 -19.84
C ALA A 729 11.27 33.79 -20.60
N ASP A 730 12.10 34.67 -20.03
CA ASP A 730 13.28 35.20 -20.73
C ASP A 730 14.33 34.12 -21.01
N LYS A 731 14.55 33.22 -20.04
CA LYS A 731 15.51 32.11 -20.16
C LYS A 731 14.91 30.87 -20.82
N ALA A 732 13.58 30.72 -20.83
CA ALA A 732 12.91 29.64 -21.56
C ALA A 732 12.99 29.85 -23.09
N LYS A 733 12.94 31.11 -23.57
CA LYS A 733 12.99 31.46 -25.00
C LYS A 733 14.35 31.19 -25.65
N THR A 734 15.45 31.22 -24.90
CA THR A 734 16.81 31.06 -25.45
C THR A 734 17.24 29.61 -25.67
N HIS A 735 16.56 28.63 -25.04
CA HIS A 735 16.92 27.21 -25.10
C HIS A 735 16.17 26.41 -26.19
N GLY A 736 15.17 27.02 -26.83
CA GLY A 736 14.50 26.46 -27.99
C GLY A 736 15.24 26.87 -29.27
N VAL A 737 16.00 25.94 -29.88
CA VAL A 737 16.17 25.73 -31.36
C VAL A 737 17.51 25.07 -31.75
N THR A 738 18.58 25.07 -30.95
CA THR A 738 19.93 24.70 -31.48
C THR A 738 20.58 23.42 -30.94
N GLY A 739 20.19 22.86 -29.79
CA GLY A 739 20.93 21.74 -29.17
C GLY A 739 20.66 20.33 -29.72
N ASN A 740 19.40 20.02 -30.08
CA ASN A 740 19.01 18.62 -30.31
C ASN A 740 19.23 18.10 -31.74
N LYS A 741 19.32 18.97 -32.76
CA LYS A 741 19.44 18.51 -34.15
C LYS A 741 20.83 17.98 -34.51
N MET A 742 21.91 18.53 -33.95
CA MET A 742 23.28 18.06 -34.24
C MET A 742 23.64 16.77 -33.51
N MET A 743 23.13 16.57 -32.29
CA MET A 743 23.45 15.39 -31.48
C MET A 743 22.74 14.12 -31.99
N LEU A 744 21.50 14.24 -32.50
CA LEU A 744 20.72 13.14 -33.05
C LEU A 744 21.34 12.54 -34.33
N VAL A 745 21.91 13.41 -35.19
CA VAL A 745 22.62 12.98 -36.41
C VAL A 745 23.90 12.23 -36.06
N GLY A 746 24.64 12.67 -35.04
CA GLY A 746 25.82 11.94 -34.56
C GLY A 746 25.49 10.57 -33.96
N LEU A 747 24.40 10.48 -33.18
CA LEU A 747 24.03 9.29 -32.40
C LEU A 747 23.41 8.15 -33.20
N LEU A 748 22.71 8.43 -34.30
CA LEU A 748 22.15 7.38 -35.16
C LEU A 748 23.12 6.96 -36.28
N VAL A 749 23.95 7.88 -36.77
CA VAL A 749 24.82 7.63 -37.92
C VAL A 749 26.12 6.93 -37.50
N LEU A 750 26.72 7.27 -36.35
CA LEU A 750 28.01 6.69 -35.93
C LEU A 750 27.94 5.21 -35.53
N PRO A 751 26.93 4.71 -34.79
CA PRO A 751 26.81 3.29 -34.49
C PRO A 751 26.43 2.47 -35.72
N ALA A 752 25.62 3.02 -36.63
CA ALA A 752 25.27 2.39 -37.89
C ALA A 752 26.50 2.26 -38.81
N LEU A 753 27.33 3.30 -38.91
CA LEU A 753 28.63 3.23 -39.59
C LEU A 753 29.59 2.26 -38.91
N GLY A 754 29.65 2.25 -37.58
CA GLY A 754 30.48 1.30 -36.82
C GLY A 754 30.06 -0.15 -37.03
N TYR A 755 28.76 -0.43 -37.10
CA TYR A 755 28.23 -1.75 -37.41
C TYR A 755 28.61 -2.16 -38.84
N VAL A 756 28.34 -1.31 -39.84
CA VAL A 756 28.68 -1.55 -41.25
C VAL A 756 30.17 -1.77 -41.45
N VAL A 757 31.03 -0.95 -40.82
CA VAL A 757 32.50 -1.11 -40.90
C VAL A 757 32.94 -2.42 -40.22
N SER A 758 32.35 -2.81 -39.09
CA SER A 758 32.69 -4.08 -38.44
C SER A 758 32.22 -5.31 -39.24
N THR A 759 31.08 -5.21 -39.94
CA THR A 759 30.57 -6.27 -40.81
C THR A 759 31.43 -6.37 -42.08
N LEU A 760 31.90 -5.25 -42.62
CA LEU A 760 32.82 -5.21 -43.77
C LEU A 760 34.25 -5.66 -43.40
N GLN A 761 34.70 -5.46 -42.17
CA GLN A 761 36.01 -5.95 -41.69
C GLN A 761 36.02 -7.43 -41.31
N LYS A 762 34.89 -7.99 -40.84
CA LYS A 762 34.78 -9.42 -40.49
C LYS A 762 34.60 -10.33 -41.71
N ASN A 763 34.10 -9.80 -42.82
CA ASN A 763 33.98 -10.54 -44.07
C ASN A 763 35.09 -10.09 -45.02
N SER A 764 36.15 -10.90 -45.14
CA SER A 764 37.18 -10.74 -46.17
C SER A 764 36.54 -10.64 -47.56
N TRP A 765 36.48 -9.43 -48.11
CA TRP A 765 35.81 -9.11 -49.36
C TRP A 765 36.59 -9.71 -50.54
N ASN A 766 35.94 -10.60 -51.30
CA ASN A 766 36.33 -10.99 -52.65
C ASN A 766 35.33 -10.29 -53.59
N PRO A 767 35.76 -9.43 -54.54
CA PRO A 767 34.82 -8.62 -55.29
C PRO A 767 34.38 -9.36 -56.55
N GLU A 768 33.09 -9.73 -56.65
CA GLU A 768 32.28 -9.72 -57.90
C GLU A 768 30.82 -10.19 -57.64
N PRO A 769 29.84 -9.88 -58.52
CA PRO A 769 28.67 -9.09 -58.10
C PRO A 769 27.41 -9.94 -57.92
N LEU A 770 26.85 -9.93 -56.72
CA LEU A 770 25.42 -10.17 -56.53
C LEU A 770 24.87 -9.17 -55.52
N MET A 771 24.20 -8.14 -56.05
CA MET A 771 23.28 -7.31 -55.27
C MET A 771 22.14 -8.20 -54.78
N THR A 772 22.19 -8.64 -53.53
CA THR A 772 21.05 -9.26 -52.85
C THR A 772 20.22 -8.17 -52.14
N GLY A 773 18.90 -8.30 -52.21
CA GLY A 773 17.92 -7.28 -51.81
C GLY A 773 17.95 -6.82 -50.35
N GLU A 774 18.77 -7.43 -49.50
CA GLU A 774 18.94 -7.06 -48.09
C GLU A 774 19.72 -5.75 -47.92
N MET A 775 20.72 -5.47 -48.78
CA MET A 775 21.43 -4.17 -48.74
C MET A 775 20.58 -3.03 -49.30
N ALA A 776 19.68 -3.32 -50.25
CA ALA A 776 18.70 -2.34 -50.74
C ALA A 776 17.68 -2.00 -49.65
N LEU A 777 17.22 -2.98 -48.87
CA LEU A 777 16.34 -2.77 -47.73
C LEU A 777 17.01 -1.95 -46.62
N CYS A 778 18.27 -2.23 -46.27
CA CYS A 778 19.01 -1.40 -45.33
C CYS A 778 19.22 0.04 -45.83
N GLY A 779 19.54 0.21 -47.13
CA GLY A 779 19.66 1.53 -47.75
C GLY A 779 18.35 2.31 -47.74
N ILE A 780 17.23 1.67 -48.04
CA ILE A 780 15.89 2.27 -48.00
C ILE A 780 15.50 2.64 -46.57
N PHE A 781 15.80 1.78 -45.58
CA PHE A 781 15.53 2.05 -44.17
C PHE A 781 16.35 3.23 -43.63
N LEU A 782 17.63 3.31 -44.02
CA LEU A 782 18.50 4.43 -43.68
C LEU A 782 18.04 5.73 -44.36
N SER A 783 17.61 5.64 -45.61
CA SER A 783 17.04 6.77 -46.37
C SER A 783 15.75 7.28 -45.74
N TYR A 784 14.88 6.37 -45.29
CA TYR A 784 13.65 6.71 -44.57
C TYR A 784 13.93 7.34 -43.21
N MET A 785 14.89 6.83 -42.45
CA MET A 785 15.29 7.44 -41.17
C MET A 785 15.90 8.83 -41.37
N VAL A 786 16.76 9.02 -42.38
CA VAL A 786 17.34 10.34 -42.68
C VAL A 786 16.27 11.31 -43.16
N ALA A 787 15.37 10.88 -44.04
CA ALA A 787 14.24 11.72 -44.49
C ALA A 787 13.29 12.11 -43.34
N SER A 788 13.04 11.21 -42.38
CA SER A 788 12.18 11.47 -41.21
C SER A 788 12.85 12.36 -40.15
N VAL A 789 14.17 12.57 -40.23
CA VAL A 789 14.93 13.48 -39.35
C VAL A 789 15.04 14.89 -39.95
N PHE A 790 14.91 15.01 -41.27
CA PHE A 790 14.97 16.29 -41.99
C PHE A 790 13.59 16.95 -42.20
N LEU A 791 12.51 16.17 -42.25
CA LEU A 791 11.12 16.62 -42.09
C LEU A 791 10.82 16.89 -40.60
#